data_AF-A0A7J4QWK5-F1
#
_entry.id   AF-A0A7J4QWK5-F1
#
_cell.length_a   1.000
_cell.length_b   1.000
_cell.length_c   1.000
_cell.angle_alpha   90.00
_cell.angle_beta   90.00
_cell.angle_gamma   90.00
#
_symmetry.space_group_name_H-M   'P 1'
#
loop_
_entity.id
_entity.type
_entity.pdbx_description
1 polymer ?
#
loop_
_entity_poly.entity_id
_entity_poly.type
_entity_poly.pdbx_seq_one_letter_code
_entity_poly.pdbx_strand_id
1 'polypeptide(L)'
;NVLDYDDDGLANFQEELFGTDPTSEDSDGDLLSDAEEISREQLQLYRAVGITQGIDRNNQIVYRNCNEPIRDDNTQTFAFDAPFMTKNTSWFYLDDDGDGLLNGPSDWDSDGDGMPDGYEYCYSIFPSESVVNSLKLNRLDSTNVLDPSDPSDGFFDWDDDGLNNLEEYGSALQFGAENFTSPWLEDTDLDGMPDGWETNNGLNPRDSSNGDDDPDMDGWDRDGDGSAVYEELIFNTRVTQIKKTIGETVAEGETVVRAEYTKAGGQTEPVNIKAPSSGTIYQMYVSVDQVITSRDTVWFVVVEDNERFTNEDEYEAKFKNNEPFDENGEPSMIIGRSTDPMDADTDNDGLIDGIEVFGWEILVVNRGVEITLVVSDPGLPDTDSDGLSDFLEYSSLCDSGSNASNPDTDGDGLDDQFEATGGGGTLQWPLGGGEAYTTSPCAFDTDNDGLEDGEEVIIGKDGFLTHANNSDTDGDGLKDGNEVLYIPRPFQEPTHPLVNDTDNDGMLDGWEMQVQSEEDNTNSHSLWVATSSWNIPNCVPTQNNNCAKSPGGYVWINTLGGFVQEKQFEVYEMNLSGFSVPNNPLCDCNGRWALDPSEQSAIARLPDAVYDIDNDSLMNGAEAPDKWNTNPVDKDSDGDKLFDGWEVKYSQYAIESGLVDNESLSAFGARGVLDPSMIDSDLDGIEDGQEDPDQDGLNRTGLIKRYCPSYNDSSFSDCHIDPDTPDGAQFYQNLANYTNYEEMQNNTNPVSNDTDGDKWNDGPEVYFQDHDDDGMATGWEYHFDFDPYDAADRMFDTDGDGHVNYCEYKWDTNPRNPTSFPGQGELCDPFSE
;
A
#
# COMPACT_ATOMS: atom_id res chain seq x y z
N ASN A 1 -31.28 61.91 -56.70
CA ASN A 1 -31.18 60.75 -57.62
C ASN A 1 -32.59 60.22 -57.79
N VAL A 2 -33.02 59.88 -59.01
CA VAL A 2 -34.42 59.48 -59.31
C VAL A 2 -34.44 58.12 -60.03
N LEU A 3 -33.29 57.44 -60.09
CA LEU A 3 -33.04 56.24 -60.89
C LEU A 3 -31.91 55.40 -60.26
N ASP A 4 -31.88 55.32 -58.95
CA ASP A 4 -30.99 54.52 -58.08
C ASP A 4 -31.89 54.25 -56.85
N TYR A 5 -32.25 53.00 -56.58
CA TYR A 5 -33.43 52.64 -55.75
C TYR A 5 -33.06 52.03 -54.39
N ASP A 6 -32.01 51.23 -54.35
CA ASP A 6 -31.27 50.72 -53.19
C ASP A 6 -30.27 51.73 -52.64
N ASP A 7 -29.95 52.81 -53.37
CA ASP A 7 -28.99 53.86 -52.97
C ASP A 7 -27.53 53.33 -52.86
N ASP A 8 -27.17 52.27 -53.60
CA ASP A 8 -25.82 51.66 -53.64
C ASP A 8 -24.81 52.47 -54.49
N GLY A 9 -25.32 53.36 -55.36
CA GLY A 9 -24.53 54.21 -56.25
C GLY A 9 -24.56 53.80 -57.73
N LEU A 10 -25.25 52.71 -58.08
CA LEU A 10 -25.60 52.35 -59.44
C LEU A 10 -26.97 52.91 -59.84
N ALA A 11 -27.15 53.13 -61.14
CA ALA A 11 -28.44 53.53 -61.65
C ALA A 11 -29.20 52.32 -62.20
N ASN A 12 -30.53 52.29 -62.09
CA ASN A 12 -31.38 51.17 -62.56
C ASN A 12 -31.13 50.70 -64.00
N PHE A 13 -30.60 51.56 -64.89
CA PHE A 13 -30.28 51.18 -66.27
C PHE A 13 -28.87 50.55 -66.42
N GLN A 14 -27.99 50.77 -65.45
CA GLN A 14 -26.68 50.14 -65.33
C GLN A 14 -26.85 48.73 -64.74
N GLU A 15 -27.68 48.59 -63.72
CA GLU A 15 -28.05 47.29 -63.12
C GLU A 15 -28.69 46.37 -64.18
N GLU A 16 -29.66 46.88 -64.97
CA GLU A 16 -30.22 46.14 -66.13
C GLU A 16 -29.16 45.75 -67.19
N LEU A 17 -28.06 46.50 -67.30
CA LEU A 17 -26.99 46.21 -68.27
C LEU A 17 -26.05 45.08 -67.80
N PHE A 18 -25.80 44.99 -66.49
CA PHE A 18 -24.92 44.00 -65.87
C PHE A 18 -25.65 42.77 -65.35
N GLY A 19 -26.99 42.83 -65.26
CA GLY A 19 -27.81 41.68 -64.90
C GLY A 19 -28.24 41.64 -63.44
N THR A 20 -27.98 42.71 -62.68
CA THR A 20 -28.23 42.80 -61.25
C THR A 20 -29.64 43.36 -60.91
N ASP A 21 -30.14 43.13 -59.69
CA ASP A 21 -31.47 43.52 -59.21
C ASP A 21 -31.46 44.96 -58.67
N PRO A 22 -32.17 45.90 -59.32
CA PRO A 22 -32.18 47.30 -58.92
C PRO A 22 -33.00 47.61 -57.67
N THR A 23 -33.17 46.63 -56.79
CA THR A 23 -33.80 46.76 -55.48
C THR A 23 -32.97 46.17 -54.35
N SER A 24 -31.80 45.63 -54.66
CA SER A 24 -30.86 45.00 -53.74
C SER A 24 -29.50 45.65 -53.93
N GLU A 25 -28.84 46.04 -52.84
CA GLU A 25 -27.47 46.57 -52.90
C GLU A 25 -26.45 45.49 -53.31
N ASP A 26 -26.74 44.24 -52.97
CA ASP A 26 -25.99 43.03 -53.32
C ASP A 26 -27.03 42.04 -53.87
N SER A 27 -26.97 41.77 -55.17
CA SER A 27 -28.02 41.08 -55.91
C SER A 27 -28.02 39.56 -55.75
N ASP A 28 -26.85 38.96 -55.58
CA ASP A 28 -26.64 37.52 -55.49
C ASP A 28 -26.19 37.07 -54.09
N GLY A 29 -25.86 38.00 -53.21
CA GLY A 29 -25.62 37.78 -51.79
C GLY A 29 -24.24 37.22 -51.49
N ASP A 30 -23.25 37.52 -52.34
CA ASP A 30 -21.89 36.96 -52.31
C ASP A 30 -20.91 37.76 -51.42
N LEU A 31 -21.39 38.84 -50.77
CA LEU A 31 -20.65 39.81 -49.95
C LEU A 31 -20.01 40.99 -50.71
N LEU A 32 -20.28 41.12 -52.01
CA LEU A 32 -19.97 42.31 -52.82
C LEU A 32 -21.26 43.03 -53.22
N SER A 33 -21.28 44.35 -53.08
CA SER A 33 -22.36 45.12 -53.71
C SER A 33 -22.18 45.16 -55.23
N ASP A 34 -23.29 45.26 -55.97
CA ASP A 34 -23.29 45.39 -57.43
C ASP A 34 -22.35 46.52 -57.90
N ALA A 35 -22.31 47.62 -57.12
CA ALA A 35 -21.46 48.77 -57.36
C ALA A 35 -19.95 48.46 -57.22
N GLU A 36 -19.58 47.57 -56.30
CA GLU A 36 -18.20 47.16 -56.03
C GLU A 36 -17.67 46.23 -57.11
N GLU A 37 -18.47 45.26 -57.55
CA GLU A 37 -18.16 44.33 -58.64
C GLU A 37 -17.78 45.07 -59.94
N ILE A 38 -18.59 46.05 -60.34
CA ILE A 38 -18.37 46.74 -61.62
C ILE A 38 -17.36 47.90 -61.53
N SER A 39 -16.83 48.16 -60.34
CA SER A 39 -15.92 49.28 -60.11
C SER A 39 -14.60 49.11 -60.86
N ARG A 40 -14.10 50.21 -61.41
CA ARG A 40 -12.78 50.30 -62.09
C ARG A 40 -11.82 51.25 -61.38
N GLU A 41 -12.20 51.71 -60.21
CA GLU A 41 -11.42 52.59 -59.35
C GLU A 41 -11.24 51.92 -57.99
N GLN A 42 -10.30 52.44 -57.18
CA GLN A 42 -10.10 51.91 -55.83
C GLN A 42 -11.35 52.16 -54.96
N LEU A 43 -11.82 51.11 -54.28
CA LEU A 43 -12.92 51.18 -53.33
C LEU A 43 -12.47 51.90 -52.06
N GLN A 44 -13.41 52.60 -51.41
CA GLN A 44 -13.19 53.31 -50.16
C GLN A 44 -13.96 52.60 -49.04
N LEU A 45 -13.34 51.60 -48.44
CA LEU A 45 -13.98 50.71 -47.47
C LEU A 45 -13.62 51.08 -46.04
N TYR A 46 -14.53 50.87 -45.11
CA TYR A 46 -14.25 50.96 -43.66
C TYR A 46 -13.95 49.60 -43.02
N ARG A 47 -14.16 48.50 -43.77
CA ARG A 47 -13.82 47.12 -43.42
C ARG A 47 -12.52 46.71 -44.10
N ALA A 48 -11.82 45.73 -43.52
CA ALA A 48 -10.57 45.21 -44.03
C ALA A 48 -10.82 44.25 -45.20
N VAL A 49 -9.95 44.35 -46.21
CA VAL A 49 -9.74 43.34 -47.25
C VAL A 49 -8.43 42.66 -46.89
N GLY A 50 -8.49 41.35 -46.69
CA GLY A 50 -7.43 40.52 -46.13
C GLY A 50 -7.09 40.93 -44.70
N ILE A 51 -5.90 40.55 -44.24
CA ILE A 51 -5.47 40.93 -42.90
C ILE A 51 -4.79 42.30 -42.93
N THR A 52 -5.48 43.29 -42.37
CA THR A 52 -5.03 44.69 -42.37
C THR A 52 -4.72 45.17 -40.95
N GLN A 53 -3.69 46.02 -40.83
CA GLN A 53 -3.38 46.68 -39.56
C GLN A 53 -4.44 47.75 -39.23
N GLY A 54 -5.20 47.53 -38.16
CA GLY A 54 -6.23 48.41 -37.63
C GLY A 54 -5.83 49.15 -36.35
N ILE A 55 -6.78 49.92 -35.80
CA ILE A 55 -6.62 50.63 -34.51
C ILE A 55 -7.91 50.47 -33.69
N ASP A 56 -7.77 50.00 -32.44
CA ASP A 56 -8.87 49.82 -31.50
C ASP A 56 -9.34 51.14 -30.83
N ARG A 57 -10.40 51.06 -30.00
CA ARG A 57 -10.89 52.19 -29.17
C ARG A 57 -9.85 52.80 -28.24
N ASN A 58 -8.81 52.06 -27.85
CA ASN A 58 -7.74 52.52 -26.97
C ASN A 58 -6.53 53.10 -27.74
N ASN A 59 -6.65 53.20 -29.06
CA ASN A 59 -5.62 53.69 -29.96
C ASN A 59 -4.38 52.77 -30.00
N GLN A 60 -4.57 51.47 -29.77
CA GLN A 60 -3.58 50.41 -29.92
C GLN A 60 -3.68 49.79 -31.32
N ILE A 61 -2.55 49.30 -31.82
CA ILE A 61 -2.51 48.57 -33.09
C ILE A 61 -3.13 47.20 -32.86
N VAL A 62 -4.08 46.84 -33.72
CA VAL A 62 -4.69 45.51 -33.80
C VAL A 62 -4.60 45.03 -35.24
N TYR A 63 -4.66 43.71 -35.46
CA TYR A 63 -4.80 43.15 -36.80
C TYR A 63 -6.26 42.78 -37.00
N ARG A 64 -6.82 43.15 -38.14
CA ARG A 64 -8.23 42.98 -38.47
C ARG A 64 -8.31 42.04 -39.64
N ASN A 65 -9.04 40.95 -39.47
CA ASN A 65 -9.28 39.99 -40.52
C ASN A 65 -10.26 40.57 -41.56
N CYS A 66 -10.44 39.87 -42.68
CA CYS A 66 -11.47 40.16 -43.66
C CYS A 66 -12.81 40.50 -43.00
N ASN A 67 -13.55 41.45 -43.58
CA ASN A 67 -14.89 41.88 -43.14
C ASN A 67 -14.93 42.58 -41.77
N GLU A 68 -13.83 42.61 -41.02
CA GLU A 68 -13.75 43.36 -39.77
C GLU A 68 -13.58 44.87 -39.98
N PRO A 69 -14.14 45.72 -39.10
CA PRO A 69 -13.89 47.16 -39.15
C PRO A 69 -12.41 47.50 -38.93
N ILE A 70 -11.82 48.26 -39.85
CA ILE A 70 -10.41 48.71 -39.73
C ILE A 70 -10.23 49.63 -38.51
N ARG A 71 -11.30 50.35 -38.13
CA ARG A 71 -11.38 51.18 -36.92
C ARG A 71 -12.73 51.00 -36.27
N ASP A 72 -12.75 50.86 -34.95
CA ASP A 72 -13.98 50.64 -34.17
C ASP A 72 -15.02 51.78 -34.24
N ASP A 73 -14.66 52.94 -34.80
CA ASP A 73 -15.54 54.10 -34.95
C ASP A 73 -16.15 54.24 -36.36
N ASN A 74 -15.73 53.41 -37.33
CA ASN A 74 -16.14 53.41 -38.74
C ASN A 74 -16.15 54.80 -39.41
N THR A 75 -15.38 55.77 -38.89
CA THR A 75 -15.46 57.16 -39.35
C THR A 75 -14.53 57.48 -40.53
N GLN A 76 -13.64 56.55 -40.86
CA GLN A 76 -12.60 56.73 -41.87
C GLN A 76 -12.54 55.51 -42.79
N THR A 77 -12.53 55.78 -44.09
CA THR A 77 -12.37 54.77 -45.13
C THR A 77 -10.91 54.65 -45.59
N PHE A 78 -10.59 53.51 -46.18
CA PHE A 78 -9.28 53.12 -46.68
C PHE A 78 -9.41 52.68 -48.14
N ALA A 79 -8.35 52.90 -48.92
CA ALA A 79 -8.35 52.62 -50.35
C ALA A 79 -7.89 51.18 -50.63
N PHE A 80 -8.75 50.38 -51.28
CA PHE A 80 -8.43 49.03 -51.76
C PHE A 80 -8.67 48.94 -53.27
N ASP A 81 -7.91 48.07 -53.95
CA ASP A 81 -8.13 47.80 -55.36
C ASP A 81 -9.47 47.06 -55.52
N ALA A 82 -10.32 47.46 -56.49
CA ALA A 82 -11.62 46.82 -56.72
C ALA A 82 -11.45 45.41 -57.29
N PRO A 83 -12.36 44.45 -56.97
CA PRO A 83 -12.19 43.01 -57.25
C PRO A 83 -11.80 42.73 -58.69
N PHE A 84 -12.48 43.37 -59.64
CA PHE A 84 -12.36 43.05 -61.05
C PHE A 84 -11.71 44.17 -61.87
N MET A 85 -11.03 45.12 -61.22
CA MET A 85 -10.50 46.32 -61.88
C MET A 85 -9.47 46.04 -62.98
N THR A 86 -8.81 44.88 -62.93
CA THR A 86 -7.80 44.45 -63.92
C THR A 86 -8.41 43.72 -65.12
N LYS A 87 -9.68 43.31 -65.02
CA LYS A 87 -10.37 42.45 -65.98
C LYS A 87 -11.15 43.31 -66.99
N ASN A 88 -11.40 42.79 -68.19
CA ASN A 88 -12.04 43.55 -69.27
C ASN A 88 -13.58 43.44 -69.17
N THR A 89 -14.30 44.49 -69.57
CA THR A 89 -15.78 44.55 -69.72
C THR A 89 -16.41 43.40 -70.52
N SER A 90 -15.62 42.60 -71.23
CA SER A 90 -16.11 41.39 -71.90
C SER A 90 -16.40 40.24 -70.93
N TRP A 91 -15.96 40.32 -69.68
CA TRP A 91 -16.07 39.27 -68.68
C TRP A 91 -17.48 39.12 -68.11
N PHE A 92 -18.23 40.21 -67.96
CA PHE A 92 -19.70 40.24 -67.76
C PHE A 92 -20.53 39.58 -68.87
N TYR A 93 -19.90 38.93 -69.85
CA TYR A 93 -20.55 38.19 -70.91
C TYR A 93 -19.94 36.78 -71.09
N LEU A 94 -19.22 36.30 -70.08
CA LEU A 94 -18.71 34.94 -69.97
C LEU A 94 -19.60 34.14 -69.02
N ASP A 95 -19.47 32.82 -69.13
CA ASP A 95 -20.21 31.74 -68.44
C ASP A 95 -19.08 30.79 -68.03
N ASP A 96 -18.22 31.27 -67.13
CA ASP A 96 -16.94 30.62 -66.79
C ASP A 96 -17.18 29.45 -65.82
N ASP A 97 -18.18 29.56 -64.94
CA ASP A 97 -18.74 28.55 -64.04
C ASP A 97 -19.66 27.53 -64.75
N GLY A 98 -20.29 27.91 -65.87
CA GLY A 98 -21.02 27.01 -66.77
C GLY A 98 -22.47 26.72 -66.38
N ASP A 99 -23.10 27.58 -65.57
CA ASP A 99 -24.51 27.48 -65.18
C ASP A 99 -25.49 27.88 -66.32
N GLY A 100 -24.97 28.51 -67.38
CA GLY A 100 -25.70 28.94 -68.57
C GLY A 100 -26.23 30.37 -68.53
N LEU A 101 -25.89 31.15 -67.52
CA LEU A 101 -26.05 32.59 -67.44
C LEU A 101 -24.80 33.29 -68.03
N LEU A 102 -24.87 34.60 -68.25
CA LEU A 102 -23.78 35.38 -68.86
C LEU A 102 -23.58 36.64 -68.03
N ASN A 103 -23.19 36.43 -66.77
CA ASN A 103 -23.11 37.42 -65.70
C ASN A 103 -21.72 37.46 -65.08
N GLY A 104 -20.92 36.37 -65.10
CA GLY A 104 -19.52 36.39 -64.66
C GLY A 104 -19.36 37.13 -63.33
N PRO A 105 -18.76 38.34 -63.28
CA PRO A 105 -18.61 39.15 -62.07
C PRO A 105 -19.88 39.66 -61.37
N SER A 106 -21.06 39.18 -61.75
CA SER A 106 -22.36 39.43 -61.08
C SER A 106 -23.06 38.09 -60.86
N ASP A 107 -22.24 37.05 -60.70
CA ASP A 107 -22.61 35.74 -60.24
C ASP A 107 -22.07 35.59 -58.83
N TRP A 108 -22.75 34.77 -58.04
CA TRP A 108 -22.33 34.47 -56.70
C TRP A 108 -20.97 33.78 -56.65
N ASP A 109 -20.63 32.99 -57.68
CA ASP A 109 -19.38 32.23 -57.84
C ASP A 109 -18.97 32.25 -59.32
N SER A 110 -18.06 33.17 -59.67
CA SER A 110 -17.68 33.48 -61.06
C SER A 110 -17.00 32.32 -61.79
N ASP A 111 -16.34 31.41 -61.06
CA ASP A 111 -15.52 30.34 -61.66
C ASP A 111 -15.96 28.92 -61.32
N GLY A 112 -16.99 28.79 -60.48
CA GLY A 112 -17.73 27.58 -60.20
C GLY A 112 -17.05 26.63 -59.23
N ASP A 113 -16.16 27.14 -58.37
CA ASP A 113 -15.41 26.32 -57.42
C ASP A 113 -16.11 26.12 -56.06
N GLY A 114 -17.18 26.87 -55.82
CA GLY A 114 -18.04 26.78 -54.65
C GLY A 114 -17.75 27.82 -53.56
N MET A 115 -16.81 28.73 -53.76
CA MET A 115 -16.60 29.93 -52.93
C MET A 115 -17.29 31.15 -53.55
N PRO A 116 -17.78 32.10 -52.73
CA PRO A 116 -18.34 33.33 -53.27
C PRO A 116 -17.28 34.35 -53.66
N ASP A 117 -17.53 35.09 -54.74
CA ASP A 117 -16.64 36.11 -55.29
C ASP A 117 -16.23 37.14 -54.23
N GLY A 118 -17.13 37.52 -53.31
CA GLY A 118 -16.84 38.42 -52.21
C GLY A 118 -15.93 37.86 -51.12
N TYR A 119 -15.98 36.56 -50.82
CA TYR A 119 -15.03 35.90 -49.91
C TYR A 119 -13.64 35.87 -50.55
N GLU A 120 -13.57 35.45 -51.80
CA GLU A 120 -12.33 35.39 -52.56
C GLU A 120 -11.70 36.77 -52.76
N TYR A 121 -12.52 37.78 -53.10
CA TYR A 121 -12.07 39.16 -53.14
C TYR A 121 -11.49 39.59 -51.81
N CYS A 122 -12.13 39.19 -50.71
CA CYS A 122 -11.64 39.55 -49.41
C CYS A 122 -10.22 39.05 -49.15
N TYR A 123 -9.88 37.85 -49.60
CA TYR A 123 -8.52 37.29 -49.50
C TYR A 123 -7.67 37.46 -50.77
N SER A 124 -8.08 38.34 -51.70
CA SER A 124 -7.35 38.62 -52.94
C SER A 124 -6.14 39.55 -52.76
N ILE A 125 -6.06 40.25 -51.62
CA ILE A 125 -4.99 41.21 -51.33
C ILE A 125 -4.11 40.68 -50.21
N PHE A 126 -2.91 40.21 -50.58
CA PHE A 126 -1.95 39.68 -49.62
C PHE A 126 -1.52 40.73 -48.57
N PRO A 127 -1.38 40.34 -47.28
CA PRO A 127 -1.02 41.27 -46.21
C PRO A 127 0.32 41.97 -46.44
N SER A 128 0.42 43.20 -45.93
CA SER A 128 1.70 43.95 -45.97
C SER A 128 2.81 43.24 -45.17
N GLU A 129 4.08 43.47 -45.54
CA GLU A 129 5.24 42.86 -44.88
C GLU A 129 5.27 43.09 -43.35
N SER A 130 4.72 44.21 -42.85
CA SER A 130 4.60 44.44 -41.39
C SER A 130 3.58 43.52 -40.71
N VAL A 131 2.49 43.18 -41.39
CA VAL A 131 1.46 42.26 -40.88
C VAL A 131 2.02 40.83 -40.91
N VAL A 132 2.60 40.41 -42.04
CA VAL A 132 3.23 39.09 -42.20
C VAL A 132 4.24 38.81 -41.08
N ASN A 133 5.13 39.77 -40.78
CA ASN A 133 6.11 39.61 -39.71
C ASN A 133 5.49 39.56 -38.32
N SER A 134 4.38 40.26 -38.10
CA SER A 134 3.76 40.37 -36.76
C SER A 134 2.90 39.17 -36.41
N LEU A 135 2.18 38.63 -37.39
CA LEU A 135 1.37 37.40 -37.26
C LEU A 135 2.15 36.13 -37.64
N LYS A 136 3.47 36.27 -37.87
CA LYS A 136 4.38 35.16 -38.20
C LYS A 136 3.97 34.33 -39.43
N LEU A 137 3.28 34.93 -40.39
CA LEU A 137 2.82 34.32 -41.66
C LEU A 137 3.94 34.02 -42.67
N ASN A 138 5.15 33.73 -42.19
CA ASN A 138 6.36 33.63 -43.00
C ASN A 138 6.39 32.40 -43.93
N ARG A 139 5.43 31.48 -43.78
CA ARG A 139 5.24 30.31 -44.66
C ARG A 139 4.50 30.69 -45.95
N LEU A 140 3.73 31.78 -45.93
CA LEU A 140 2.93 32.28 -47.04
C LEU A 140 3.73 33.24 -47.93
N ASP A 141 3.36 33.33 -49.20
CA ASP A 141 3.88 34.30 -50.15
C ASP A 141 2.77 35.05 -50.89
N SER A 142 3.14 36.11 -51.62
CA SER A 142 2.18 36.99 -52.31
C SER A 142 1.36 36.33 -53.42
N THR A 143 1.54 35.04 -53.69
CA THR A 143 0.74 34.23 -54.62
C THR A 143 -0.31 33.38 -53.91
N ASN A 144 -0.26 33.27 -52.57
CA ASN A 144 -1.30 32.66 -51.74
C ASN A 144 -2.43 33.66 -51.52
N VAL A 145 -3.21 33.95 -52.57
CA VAL A 145 -4.39 34.82 -52.55
C VAL A 145 -5.50 34.14 -53.34
N LEU A 146 -6.75 34.38 -52.94
CA LEU A 146 -7.91 33.91 -53.70
C LEU A 146 -8.15 34.84 -54.91
N ASP A 147 -8.54 34.29 -56.06
CA ASP A 147 -8.89 35.00 -57.29
C ASP A 147 -10.23 34.42 -57.79
N PRO A 148 -11.32 35.23 -57.84
CA PRO A 148 -12.66 34.82 -58.30
C PRO A 148 -12.76 34.49 -59.81
N SER A 149 -11.73 33.85 -60.35
CA SER A 149 -11.60 33.43 -61.74
C SER A 149 -10.60 32.29 -61.91
N ASP A 150 -9.99 31.80 -60.82
CA ASP A 150 -9.11 30.65 -60.77
C ASP A 150 -9.67 29.57 -59.83
N PRO A 151 -10.46 28.60 -60.35
CA PRO A 151 -11.19 27.61 -59.54
C PRO A 151 -10.27 26.55 -58.90
N SER A 152 -8.96 26.78 -58.89
CA SER A 152 -7.97 25.87 -58.34
C SER A 152 -7.44 26.31 -56.98
N ASP A 153 -7.67 27.56 -56.58
CA ASP A 153 -7.20 28.09 -55.30
C ASP A 153 -8.05 27.62 -54.11
N GLY A 154 -9.32 27.24 -54.30
CA GLY A 154 -10.16 26.59 -53.29
C GLY A 154 -9.64 25.25 -52.73
N PHE A 155 -8.74 24.55 -53.43
CA PHE A 155 -8.24 23.22 -53.03
C PHE A 155 -7.04 23.25 -52.08
N PHE A 156 -6.41 24.40 -51.88
CA PHE A 156 -5.21 24.48 -51.05
C PHE A 156 -5.58 24.75 -49.59
N ASP A 157 -4.80 24.16 -48.69
CA ASP A 157 -4.74 24.48 -47.27
C ASP A 157 -3.38 25.18 -47.10
N TRP A 158 -3.40 26.47 -46.78
CA TRP A 158 -2.21 27.33 -46.83
C TRP A 158 -1.59 27.57 -45.46
N ASP A 159 -2.39 27.53 -44.39
CA ASP A 159 -1.99 27.62 -42.99
C ASP A 159 -1.75 26.26 -42.32
N ASP A 160 -2.12 25.15 -42.98
CA ASP A 160 -1.95 23.76 -42.52
C ASP A 160 -2.78 23.46 -41.24
N ASP A 161 -3.97 24.03 -41.11
CA ASP A 161 -4.84 23.90 -39.93
C ASP A 161 -5.85 22.73 -40.05
N GLY A 162 -5.97 22.15 -41.25
CA GLY A 162 -6.87 21.05 -41.57
C GLY A 162 -8.10 21.44 -42.38
N LEU A 163 -8.29 22.71 -42.72
CA LEU A 163 -9.29 23.20 -43.67
C LEU A 163 -8.62 23.67 -44.96
N ASN A 164 -9.15 23.23 -46.10
CA ASN A 164 -8.80 23.90 -47.36
C ASN A 164 -9.61 25.21 -47.50
N ASN A 165 -9.18 26.09 -48.40
CA ASN A 165 -9.80 27.40 -48.62
C ASN A 165 -11.32 27.36 -48.90
N LEU A 166 -11.84 26.28 -49.51
CA LEU A 166 -13.29 26.10 -49.68
C LEU A 166 -13.97 25.68 -48.36
N GLU A 167 -13.32 24.84 -47.56
CA GLU A 167 -13.79 24.43 -46.23
C GLU A 167 -13.76 25.60 -45.22
N GLU A 168 -12.78 26.50 -45.35
CA GLU A 168 -12.70 27.77 -44.62
C GLU A 168 -13.94 28.65 -44.82
N TYR A 169 -14.40 28.78 -46.08
CA TYR A 169 -15.71 29.40 -46.36
C TYR A 169 -16.87 28.56 -45.80
N GLY A 170 -16.73 27.23 -45.82
CA GLY A 170 -17.70 26.28 -45.27
C GLY A 170 -18.08 26.56 -43.81
N SER A 171 -17.17 27.10 -42.99
CA SER A 171 -17.45 27.57 -41.61
C SER A 171 -18.61 28.57 -41.56
N ALA A 172 -18.74 29.45 -42.57
CA ALA A 172 -19.85 30.40 -42.64
C ALA A 172 -21.22 29.73 -42.91
N LEU A 173 -21.24 28.56 -43.56
CA LEU A 173 -22.49 27.80 -43.74
C LEU A 173 -22.98 27.22 -42.41
N GLN A 174 -22.06 26.91 -41.50
CA GLN A 174 -22.34 26.30 -40.20
C GLN A 174 -22.65 27.35 -39.13
N PHE A 175 -21.86 28.42 -39.05
CA PHE A 175 -21.92 29.42 -37.98
C PHE A 175 -22.54 30.77 -38.41
N GLY A 176 -22.79 30.97 -39.71
CA GLY A 176 -23.44 32.15 -40.28
C GLY A 176 -22.58 32.87 -41.32
N ALA A 177 -23.22 33.60 -42.25
CA ALA A 177 -22.58 34.17 -43.45
C ALA A 177 -21.39 35.12 -43.21
N GLU A 178 -21.20 35.63 -41.99
CA GLU A 178 -20.06 36.50 -41.64
C GLU A 178 -18.95 35.77 -40.85
N ASN A 179 -19.12 34.48 -40.55
CA ASN A 179 -18.24 33.66 -39.71
C ASN A 179 -17.42 32.62 -40.52
N PHE A 180 -16.91 33.01 -41.68
CA PHE A 180 -15.93 32.21 -42.44
C PHE A 180 -14.53 32.41 -41.87
N THR A 181 -13.65 31.44 -41.99
CA THR A 181 -12.29 31.50 -41.45
C THR A 181 -11.31 32.09 -42.46
N SER A 182 -10.09 32.37 -42.01
CA SER A 182 -9.04 32.97 -42.83
C SER A 182 -8.08 31.93 -43.41
N PRO A 183 -7.94 31.83 -44.75
CA PRO A 183 -6.98 30.97 -45.47
C PRO A 183 -5.48 31.14 -45.17
N TRP A 184 -5.15 31.99 -44.21
CA TRP A 184 -3.79 32.40 -43.86
C TRP A 184 -3.50 32.28 -42.37
N LEU A 185 -4.52 32.08 -41.54
CA LEU A 185 -4.39 32.04 -40.09
C LEU A 185 -4.95 30.70 -39.63
N GLU A 186 -4.06 29.90 -39.03
CA GLU A 186 -4.45 28.62 -38.41
C GLU A 186 -5.55 28.79 -37.34
N ASP A 187 -5.62 29.96 -36.72
CA ASP A 187 -6.56 30.32 -35.66
C ASP A 187 -7.04 31.76 -35.96
N THR A 188 -8.30 31.89 -36.40
CA THR A 188 -8.87 33.15 -36.92
C THR A 188 -9.15 34.15 -35.83
N ASP A 189 -9.57 33.72 -34.63
CA ASP A 189 -9.97 34.60 -33.53
C ASP A 189 -8.95 34.72 -32.39
N LEU A 190 -7.87 33.96 -32.49
CA LEU A 190 -6.66 33.99 -31.68
C LEU A 190 -6.87 33.54 -30.24
N ASP A 191 -7.71 32.53 -30.04
CA ASP A 191 -7.97 31.94 -28.72
C ASP A 191 -7.11 30.71 -28.39
N GLY A 192 -6.30 30.24 -29.35
CA GLY A 192 -5.38 29.11 -29.17
C GLY A 192 -5.84 27.82 -29.86
N MET A 193 -7.09 27.75 -30.30
CA MET A 193 -7.65 26.62 -31.03
C MET A 193 -7.64 26.88 -32.55
N PRO A 194 -7.26 25.91 -33.39
CA PRO A 194 -7.29 26.07 -34.84
C PRO A 194 -8.69 25.99 -35.43
N ASP A 195 -8.89 26.73 -36.52
CA ASP A 195 -10.16 26.84 -37.23
C ASP A 195 -10.70 25.47 -37.65
N GLY A 196 -9.81 24.61 -38.16
CA GLY A 196 -10.13 23.23 -38.52
C GLY A 196 -10.47 22.32 -37.35
N TRP A 197 -9.84 22.47 -36.19
CA TRP A 197 -10.17 21.67 -35.02
C TRP A 197 -11.54 22.08 -34.46
N GLU A 198 -11.76 23.38 -34.31
CA GLU A 198 -13.03 23.91 -33.82
C GLU A 198 -14.20 23.55 -34.72
N THR A 199 -14.05 23.71 -36.05
CA THR A 199 -15.11 23.39 -37.01
C THR A 199 -15.49 21.91 -36.96
N ASN A 200 -14.51 21.02 -36.81
CA ASN A 200 -14.73 19.58 -36.71
C ASN A 200 -15.44 19.17 -35.41
N ASN A 201 -15.20 19.90 -34.32
CA ASN A 201 -15.84 19.69 -33.02
C ASN A 201 -17.10 20.55 -32.79
N GLY A 202 -17.53 21.31 -33.81
CA GLY A 202 -18.76 22.11 -33.74
C GLY A 202 -18.64 23.40 -32.93
N LEU A 203 -17.42 23.83 -32.63
CA LEU A 203 -17.07 25.11 -32.03
C LEU A 203 -16.96 26.19 -33.12
N ASN A 204 -17.25 27.45 -32.75
CA ASN A 204 -17.29 28.54 -33.72
C ASN A 204 -15.92 29.25 -33.77
N PRO A 205 -15.14 29.14 -34.87
CA PRO A 205 -13.76 29.63 -34.94
C PRO A 205 -13.58 31.15 -35.06
N ARG A 206 -14.64 31.87 -34.72
CA ARG A 206 -14.75 33.34 -34.78
C ARG A 206 -15.19 33.91 -33.44
N ASP A 207 -15.46 33.06 -32.46
CA ASP A 207 -15.92 33.44 -31.14
C ASP A 207 -14.95 32.97 -30.07
N SER A 208 -13.86 33.72 -29.91
CA SER A 208 -12.77 33.53 -28.94
C SER A 208 -13.15 33.35 -27.46
N SER A 209 -14.44 33.31 -27.13
CA SER A 209 -14.94 33.03 -25.78
C SER A 209 -15.32 31.57 -25.57
N ASN A 210 -15.44 30.78 -26.64
CA ASN A 210 -15.68 29.34 -26.55
C ASN A 210 -14.46 28.59 -26.02
N GLY A 211 -13.22 29.06 -26.20
CA GLY A 211 -12.04 28.42 -25.59
C GLY A 211 -12.14 28.24 -24.07
N ASP A 212 -12.70 29.23 -23.37
CA ASP A 212 -12.91 29.20 -21.90
C ASP A 212 -14.13 28.35 -21.46
N ASP A 213 -14.96 27.90 -22.40
CA ASP A 213 -16.17 27.10 -22.12
C ASP A 213 -15.80 25.62 -21.85
N ASP A 214 -16.67 24.95 -21.09
CA ASP A 214 -16.58 23.51 -20.74
C ASP A 214 -18.02 22.98 -20.89
N PRO A 215 -18.42 22.60 -22.11
CA PRO A 215 -19.80 22.30 -22.48
C PRO A 215 -20.33 20.98 -21.90
N ASP A 216 -19.45 20.01 -21.77
CA ASP A 216 -19.70 18.61 -21.43
C ASP A 216 -19.39 18.28 -19.95
N MET A 217 -18.70 19.17 -19.23
CA MET A 217 -18.51 19.17 -17.78
C MET A 217 -17.76 17.95 -17.27
N ASP A 218 -16.62 17.67 -17.88
CA ASP A 218 -15.80 16.48 -17.67
C ASP A 218 -14.55 16.76 -16.81
N GLY A 219 -14.29 18.02 -16.45
CA GLY A 219 -13.34 18.40 -15.40
C GLY A 219 -13.61 17.72 -14.04
N TRP A 220 -12.57 17.59 -13.20
CA TRP A 220 -12.64 16.81 -11.96
C TRP A 220 -11.93 17.48 -10.76
N ASP A 221 -12.44 17.19 -9.56
CA ASP A 221 -11.97 17.68 -8.26
C ASP A 221 -10.63 17.02 -7.88
N ARG A 222 -9.52 17.56 -8.40
CA ARG A 222 -8.19 16.92 -8.36
C ARG A 222 -7.59 16.93 -6.96
N ASP A 223 -7.79 18.00 -6.20
CA ASP A 223 -7.28 18.09 -4.83
C ASP A 223 -8.23 17.53 -3.76
N GLY A 224 -9.45 17.15 -4.17
CA GLY A 224 -10.45 16.49 -3.35
C GLY A 224 -11.16 17.42 -2.38
N ASP A 225 -11.07 18.74 -2.57
CA ASP A 225 -11.69 19.75 -1.71
C ASP A 225 -13.12 20.13 -2.13
N GLY A 226 -13.52 19.77 -3.35
CA GLY A 226 -14.81 20.06 -3.97
C GLY A 226 -15.98 19.19 -3.49
N SER A 227 -15.68 18.08 -2.83
CA SER A 227 -16.65 17.06 -2.41
C SER A 227 -17.48 17.44 -1.17
N ALA A 228 -18.79 17.64 -1.34
CA ALA A 228 -19.69 18.04 -0.25
C ALA A 228 -20.30 16.85 0.50
N VAL A 229 -19.87 16.62 1.74
CA VAL A 229 -20.44 15.60 2.66
C VAL A 229 -21.18 16.22 3.85
N TYR A 230 -22.02 15.44 4.53
CA TYR A 230 -22.63 15.85 5.80
C TYR A 230 -21.92 15.19 6.99
N GLU A 231 -20.80 15.76 7.42
CA GLU A 231 -19.93 15.20 8.47
C GLU A 231 -20.65 15.01 9.83
N GLU A 232 -21.58 15.90 10.17
CA GLU A 232 -22.34 15.85 11.43
C GLU A 232 -23.56 14.91 11.38
N LEU A 233 -23.65 13.99 10.41
CA LEU A 233 -24.79 13.09 10.27
C LEU A 233 -24.89 12.14 11.47
N ILE A 234 -25.81 12.45 12.39
CA ILE A 234 -26.16 11.63 13.57
C ILE A 234 -27.44 10.82 13.33
N PHE A 235 -28.31 11.28 12.42
CA PHE A 235 -29.61 10.66 12.11
C PHE A 235 -29.83 10.59 10.60
N ASN A 236 -30.71 9.67 10.18
CA ASN A 236 -31.17 9.59 8.80
C ASN A 236 -31.72 10.96 8.35
N THR A 237 -31.14 11.46 7.27
CA THR A 237 -31.37 12.81 6.77
C THR A 237 -32.04 12.72 5.41
N ARG A 238 -33.20 13.36 5.25
CA ARG A 238 -33.98 13.36 4.01
C ARG A 238 -33.74 14.64 3.23
N VAL A 239 -33.36 14.53 1.98
CA VAL A 239 -33.20 15.67 1.05
C VAL A 239 -34.57 16.31 0.81
N THR A 240 -34.68 17.61 1.05
CA THR A 240 -35.95 18.36 0.91
C THR A 240 -35.99 19.23 -0.33
N GLN A 241 -34.85 19.82 -0.72
CA GLN A 241 -34.77 20.73 -1.85
C GLN A 241 -33.32 20.82 -2.33
N ILE A 242 -33.12 20.73 -3.64
CA ILE A 242 -31.88 21.13 -4.33
C ILE A 242 -32.09 22.57 -4.79
N LYS A 243 -31.22 23.50 -4.38
CA LYS A 243 -31.33 24.93 -4.73
C LYS A 243 -30.52 25.30 -5.97
N LYS A 244 -29.42 24.59 -6.17
CA LYS A 244 -28.40 24.79 -7.19
C LYS A 244 -28.24 23.45 -7.89
N THR A 245 -28.32 23.45 -9.20
CA THR A 245 -28.22 22.25 -10.04
C THR A 245 -26.87 22.20 -10.73
N ILE A 246 -26.60 21.08 -11.43
CA ILE A 246 -25.43 20.91 -12.28
C ILE A 246 -25.33 22.09 -13.27
N GLY A 247 -24.10 22.57 -13.52
CA GLY A 247 -23.77 23.71 -14.38
C GLY A 247 -23.96 25.09 -13.73
N GLU A 248 -24.45 25.19 -12.48
CA GLU A 248 -24.52 26.48 -11.78
C GLU A 248 -23.25 26.73 -10.95
N THR A 249 -22.64 27.90 -11.14
CA THR A 249 -21.56 28.40 -10.28
C THR A 249 -22.07 28.75 -8.87
N VAL A 250 -21.26 28.44 -7.87
CA VAL A 250 -21.50 28.65 -6.44
C VAL A 250 -20.27 29.21 -5.75
N ALA A 251 -20.48 30.06 -4.75
CA ALA A 251 -19.39 30.53 -3.89
C ALA A 251 -19.20 29.61 -2.68
N GLU A 252 -17.98 29.55 -2.16
CA GLU A 252 -17.64 28.84 -0.92
C GLU A 252 -18.63 29.18 0.21
N GLY A 253 -19.22 28.15 0.82
CA GLY A 253 -20.19 28.30 1.91
C GLY A 253 -21.63 28.66 1.46
N GLU A 254 -21.90 28.78 0.16
CA GLU A 254 -23.26 28.93 -0.38
C GLU A 254 -24.07 27.65 -0.19
N THR A 255 -25.37 27.77 0.09
CA THR A 255 -26.23 26.58 0.29
C THR A 255 -26.71 26.00 -1.03
N VAL A 256 -26.24 24.79 -1.36
CA VAL A 256 -26.61 24.02 -2.56
C VAL A 256 -27.82 23.12 -2.29
N VAL A 257 -27.79 22.36 -1.19
CA VAL A 257 -28.87 21.41 -0.84
C VAL A 257 -29.45 21.72 0.53
N ARG A 258 -30.76 21.57 0.67
CA ARG A 258 -31.48 21.57 1.95
C ARG A 258 -32.01 20.19 2.26
N ALA A 259 -31.82 19.74 3.48
CA ALA A 259 -32.36 18.50 3.97
C ALA A 259 -32.99 18.67 5.36
N GLU A 260 -33.64 17.63 5.86
CA GLU A 260 -34.15 17.57 7.22
C GLU A 260 -33.85 16.21 7.84
N TYR A 261 -33.49 16.18 9.12
CA TYR A 261 -33.31 14.93 9.86
C TYR A 261 -34.33 14.81 10.99
N THR A 262 -34.72 13.58 11.31
CA THR A 262 -35.75 13.31 12.34
C THR A 262 -35.10 12.88 13.65
N LYS A 263 -35.29 13.66 14.72
CA LYS A 263 -34.80 13.32 16.07
C LYS A 263 -35.69 12.27 16.75
N ALA A 264 -35.15 11.59 17.75
CA ALA A 264 -35.90 10.69 18.62
C ALA A 264 -37.08 11.43 19.28
N GLY A 265 -38.31 11.14 18.83
CA GLY A 265 -39.53 11.87 19.21
C GLY A 265 -40.34 12.43 18.03
N GLY A 266 -39.86 12.29 16.79
CA GLY A 266 -40.62 12.62 15.57
C GLY A 266 -40.62 14.10 15.18
N GLN A 267 -39.75 14.93 15.78
CA GLN A 267 -39.52 16.30 15.35
C GLN A 267 -38.45 16.34 14.26
N THR A 268 -38.71 17.08 13.18
CA THR A 268 -37.74 17.31 12.09
C THR A 268 -37.04 18.65 12.26
N GLU A 269 -35.76 18.72 11.86
CA GLU A 269 -34.94 19.92 11.88
C GLU A 269 -34.25 20.09 10.52
N PRO A 270 -34.20 21.32 9.97
CA PRO A 270 -33.57 21.56 8.68
C PRO A 270 -32.04 21.62 8.81
N VAL A 271 -31.34 21.12 7.79
CA VAL A 271 -29.91 21.24 7.58
C VAL A 271 -29.64 21.79 6.18
N ASN A 272 -28.61 22.63 6.05
CA ASN A 272 -28.17 23.20 4.79
C ASN A 272 -26.79 22.60 4.49
N ILE A 273 -26.66 21.89 3.38
CA ILE A 273 -25.38 21.44 2.86
C ILE A 273 -24.84 22.57 1.96
N LYS A 274 -23.59 22.95 2.21
CA LYS A 274 -22.95 24.09 1.59
C LYS A 274 -21.85 23.65 0.64
N ALA A 275 -21.55 24.47 -0.37
CA ALA A 275 -20.40 24.28 -1.24
C ALA A 275 -19.10 24.38 -0.41
N PRO A 276 -18.19 23.40 -0.52
CA PRO A 276 -16.92 23.39 0.21
C PRO A 276 -15.89 24.35 -0.40
N SER A 277 -15.89 24.52 -1.73
CA SER A 277 -15.04 25.46 -2.49
C SER A 277 -15.90 26.39 -3.39
N SER A 278 -15.27 27.32 -4.10
CA SER A 278 -15.95 28.19 -5.10
C SER A 278 -15.68 27.67 -6.50
N GLY A 279 -16.75 27.41 -7.26
CA GLY A 279 -16.62 26.80 -8.58
C GLY A 279 -17.99 26.43 -9.14
N THR A 280 -18.00 25.48 -10.08
CA THR A 280 -19.21 25.02 -10.77
C THR A 280 -19.59 23.61 -10.32
N ILE A 281 -20.88 23.33 -10.20
CA ILE A 281 -21.35 22.01 -9.77
C ILE A 281 -21.35 21.07 -10.98
N TYR A 282 -20.47 20.07 -11.00
CA TYR A 282 -20.38 19.10 -12.10
C TYR A 282 -21.23 17.87 -11.80
N GLN A 283 -21.24 17.42 -10.54
CA GLN A 283 -21.92 16.18 -10.15
C GLN A 283 -22.94 16.41 -9.03
N MET A 284 -24.09 15.71 -9.12
CA MET A 284 -25.15 15.72 -8.10
C MET A 284 -25.62 14.29 -7.82
N TYR A 285 -25.15 13.73 -6.70
CA TYR A 285 -25.43 12.34 -6.28
C TYR A 285 -26.73 12.18 -5.49
N VAL A 286 -27.39 13.29 -5.17
CA VAL A 286 -28.62 13.29 -4.37
C VAL A 286 -29.84 13.75 -5.15
N SER A 287 -30.98 13.14 -4.84
CA SER A 287 -32.29 13.50 -5.38
C SER A 287 -33.24 13.96 -4.28
N VAL A 288 -34.20 14.81 -4.64
CA VAL A 288 -35.23 15.26 -3.69
C VAL A 288 -35.98 14.04 -3.14
N ASP A 289 -36.20 14.03 -1.83
CA ASP A 289 -36.81 12.95 -1.04
C ASP A 289 -35.93 11.72 -0.77
N GLN A 290 -34.69 11.67 -1.25
CA GLN A 290 -33.70 10.65 -0.90
C GLN A 290 -33.34 10.72 0.59
N VAL A 291 -33.12 9.56 1.21
CA VAL A 291 -32.71 9.45 2.61
C VAL A 291 -31.25 9.01 2.65
N ILE A 292 -30.41 9.86 3.24
CA ILE A 292 -28.98 9.62 3.44
C ILE A 292 -28.77 9.05 4.85
N THR A 293 -28.00 7.97 4.92
CA THR A 293 -27.74 7.21 6.16
C THR A 293 -26.27 7.11 6.52
N SER A 294 -25.35 7.46 5.61
CA SER A 294 -23.92 7.52 5.87
C SER A 294 -23.43 8.96 5.83
N ARG A 295 -22.48 9.30 6.70
CA ARG A 295 -21.78 10.59 6.70
C ARG A 295 -20.76 10.70 5.57
N ASP A 296 -20.29 9.55 5.06
CA ASP A 296 -19.27 9.46 4.00
C ASP A 296 -19.91 9.53 2.60
N THR A 297 -21.24 9.63 2.51
CA THR A 297 -21.92 9.83 1.23
C THR A 297 -21.67 11.25 0.74
N VAL A 298 -20.99 11.40 -0.39
CA VAL A 298 -20.86 12.67 -1.14
C VAL A 298 -22.22 13.05 -1.74
N TRP A 299 -22.61 14.32 -1.60
CA TRP A 299 -23.91 14.80 -2.06
C TRP A 299 -23.83 15.43 -3.44
N PHE A 300 -22.79 16.23 -3.67
CA PHE A 300 -22.46 16.88 -4.92
C PHE A 300 -20.97 17.23 -4.89
N VAL A 301 -20.39 17.48 -6.07
CA VAL A 301 -18.99 17.88 -6.23
C VAL A 301 -18.98 19.24 -6.93
N VAL A 302 -18.15 20.14 -6.41
CA VAL A 302 -17.88 21.46 -7.00
C VAL A 302 -16.48 21.38 -7.60
N VAL A 303 -16.34 21.69 -8.88
CA VAL A 303 -15.05 21.78 -9.57
C VAL A 303 -14.66 23.25 -9.62
N GLU A 304 -13.44 23.57 -9.16
CA GLU A 304 -12.93 24.94 -9.16
C GLU A 304 -12.61 25.42 -10.58
N ASP A 305 -12.53 26.74 -10.80
CA ASP A 305 -12.29 27.30 -12.14
C ASP A 305 -10.94 26.83 -12.76
N ASN A 306 -9.96 26.46 -11.93
CA ASN A 306 -8.64 25.91 -12.32
C ASN A 306 -8.59 24.38 -12.43
N GLU A 307 -9.72 23.71 -12.27
CA GLU A 307 -9.88 22.25 -12.36
C GLU A 307 -10.92 21.85 -13.42
N ARG A 308 -11.49 22.85 -14.10
CA ARG A 308 -12.27 22.64 -15.32
C ARG A 308 -11.36 22.09 -16.41
N PHE A 309 -11.95 21.37 -17.34
CA PHE A 309 -11.28 20.91 -18.54
C PHE A 309 -12.00 21.62 -19.69
N THR A 310 -11.41 22.73 -20.12
CA THR A 310 -12.02 23.62 -21.10
C THR A 310 -11.73 23.14 -22.52
N ASN A 311 -12.46 23.67 -23.50
CA ASN A 311 -12.22 23.37 -24.92
C ASN A 311 -10.75 23.61 -25.32
N GLU A 312 -10.11 24.66 -24.76
CA GLU A 312 -8.67 24.90 -24.96
C GLU A 312 -7.82 23.78 -24.34
N ASP A 313 -8.11 23.35 -23.11
CA ASP A 313 -7.38 22.25 -22.45
C ASP A 313 -7.48 20.93 -23.24
N GLU A 314 -8.64 20.64 -23.84
CA GLU A 314 -8.91 19.47 -24.68
C GLU A 314 -8.13 19.46 -25.99
N TYR A 315 -8.00 20.63 -26.60
CA TYR A 315 -7.13 20.81 -27.75
C TYR A 315 -5.65 20.67 -27.35
N GLU A 316 -5.25 21.26 -26.23
CA GLU A 316 -3.88 21.27 -25.74
C GLU A 316 -3.39 19.94 -25.17
N ALA A 317 -4.30 19.04 -24.77
CA ALA A 317 -4.01 17.68 -24.33
C ALA A 317 -3.17 16.86 -25.33
N LYS A 318 -3.18 17.25 -26.62
CA LYS A 318 -2.30 16.66 -27.64
C LYS A 318 -0.82 16.93 -27.40
N PHE A 319 -0.46 17.94 -26.62
CA PHE A 319 0.92 18.32 -26.34
C PHE A 319 1.42 17.66 -25.06
N LYS A 320 2.73 17.42 -25.01
CA LYS A 320 3.37 16.93 -23.79
C LYS A 320 3.18 17.95 -22.65
N ASN A 321 2.73 17.45 -21.49
CA ASN A 321 2.35 18.24 -20.32
C ASN A 321 1.13 19.14 -20.54
N ASN A 322 0.33 18.88 -21.59
CA ASN A 322 -0.88 19.63 -21.93
C ASN A 322 -0.59 21.12 -22.16
N GLU A 323 0.57 21.43 -22.74
CA GLU A 323 1.06 22.79 -22.93
C GLU A 323 1.76 22.89 -24.29
N PRO A 324 1.48 23.89 -25.14
CA PRO A 324 2.02 24.01 -26.49
C PRO A 324 3.52 24.37 -26.49
N PHE A 325 4.06 24.90 -25.39
CA PHE A 325 5.47 25.25 -25.24
C PHE A 325 6.06 24.68 -23.94
N ASP A 326 7.31 24.24 -24.03
CA ASP A 326 8.05 23.75 -22.87
C ASP A 326 8.52 24.89 -21.94
N GLU A 327 9.13 24.54 -20.81
CA GLU A 327 9.69 25.50 -19.84
C GLU A 327 10.74 26.47 -20.42
N ASN A 328 11.29 26.17 -21.60
CA ASN A 328 12.27 26.99 -22.30
C ASN A 328 11.63 27.86 -23.41
N GLY A 329 10.33 27.72 -23.65
CA GLY A 329 9.58 28.39 -24.71
C GLY A 329 9.78 27.78 -26.10
N GLU A 330 10.24 26.53 -26.17
CA GLU A 330 10.30 25.75 -27.41
C GLU A 330 8.99 24.96 -27.59
N PRO A 331 8.53 24.68 -28.83
CA PRO A 331 7.31 23.93 -29.05
C PRO A 331 7.34 22.53 -28.40
N SER A 332 6.28 22.17 -27.69
CA SER A 332 6.12 20.87 -27.05
C SER A 332 5.98 19.74 -28.06
N MET A 333 6.33 18.53 -27.62
CA MET A 333 6.12 17.32 -28.41
C MET A 333 4.63 17.01 -28.50
N ILE A 334 4.13 16.75 -29.71
CA ILE A 334 2.76 16.27 -29.91
C ILE A 334 2.73 14.77 -29.57
N ILE A 335 1.92 14.41 -28.57
CA ILE A 335 1.67 13.05 -28.08
C ILE A 335 0.33 12.48 -28.55
N GLY A 336 -0.62 13.33 -28.97
CA GLY A 336 -1.81 12.91 -29.74
C GLY A 336 -3.08 12.60 -28.94
N ARG A 337 -3.20 13.10 -27.71
CA ARG A 337 -4.34 12.87 -26.78
C ARG A 337 -5.39 13.99 -26.79
N SER A 338 -5.71 14.56 -27.96
CA SER A 338 -6.78 15.59 -28.05
C SER A 338 -8.15 14.93 -27.97
N THR A 339 -9.11 15.59 -27.32
CA THR A 339 -10.44 15.05 -27.02
C THR A 339 -11.57 15.80 -27.73
N ASP A 340 -12.81 15.30 -27.63
CA ASP A 340 -14.01 15.92 -28.20
C ASP A 340 -14.71 16.82 -27.15
N PRO A 341 -14.72 18.15 -27.34
CA PRO A 341 -15.28 19.13 -26.38
C PRO A 341 -16.78 19.06 -26.15
N MET A 342 -17.46 18.14 -26.81
CA MET A 342 -18.88 17.91 -26.67
C MET A 342 -19.19 16.52 -26.09
N ASP A 343 -18.18 15.72 -25.77
CA ASP A 343 -18.30 14.36 -25.27
C ASP A 343 -17.32 14.08 -24.13
N ALA A 344 -17.82 14.12 -22.90
CA ALA A 344 -17.05 13.98 -21.65
C ALA A 344 -16.25 12.67 -21.46
N ASP A 345 -16.34 11.73 -22.40
CA ASP A 345 -15.72 10.40 -22.39
C ASP A 345 -15.54 9.99 -23.87
N THR A 346 -14.44 10.49 -24.47
CA THR A 346 -14.21 10.46 -25.92
C THR A 346 -14.22 9.03 -26.49
N ASP A 347 -13.72 8.04 -25.74
CA ASP A 347 -13.63 6.66 -26.20
C ASP A 347 -14.71 5.70 -25.63
N ASN A 348 -15.54 6.22 -24.73
CA ASN A 348 -16.68 5.56 -24.11
C ASN A 348 -16.32 4.34 -23.24
N ASP A 349 -15.17 4.37 -22.55
CA ASP A 349 -14.76 3.34 -21.59
C ASP A 349 -15.34 3.55 -20.17
N GLY A 350 -15.83 4.76 -19.87
CA GLY A 350 -16.45 5.17 -18.61
C GLY A 350 -15.56 6.03 -17.70
N LEU A 351 -14.30 6.27 -18.06
CA LEU A 351 -13.43 7.29 -17.49
C LEU A 351 -13.66 8.61 -18.26
N ILE A 352 -13.60 9.74 -17.57
CA ILE A 352 -13.83 11.05 -18.21
C ILE A 352 -12.49 11.63 -18.65
N ASP A 353 -12.49 12.31 -19.79
CA ASP A 353 -11.30 12.82 -20.46
C ASP A 353 -10.42 13.68 -19.52
N GLY A 354 -11.05 14.55 -18.72
CA GLY A 354 -10.37 15.35 -17.71
C GLY A 354 -9.58 14.52 -16.67
N ILE A 355 -10.06 13.34 -16.26
CA ILE A 355 -9.31 12.46 -15.34
C ILE A 355 -8.12 11.84 -16.07
N GLU A 356 -8.30 11.40 -17.30
CA GLU A 356 -7.28 10.75 -18.10
C GLU A 356 -6.11 11.68 -18.41
N VAL A 357 -6.43 12.92 -18.82
CA VAL A 357 -5.48 13.95 -19.22
C VAL A 357 -4.74 14.55 -18.03
N PHE A 358 -5.43 14.89 -16.94
CA PHE A 358 -4.79 15.42 -15.72
C PHE A 358 -4.12 14.33 -14.88
N GLY A 359 -4.61 13.10 -14.97
CA GLY A 359 -4.10 11.94 -14.27
C GLY A 359 -4.52 11.83 -12.81
N TRP A 360 -4.26 10.66 -12.23
CA TRP A 360 -4.52 10.33 -10.83
C TRP A 360 -3.29 9.69 -10.18
N GLU A 361 -3.19 9.78 -8.85
CA GLU A 361 -2.09 9.19 -8.10
C GLU A 361 -2.42 7.76 -7.65
N ILE A 362 -1.55 6.81 -8.00
CA ILE A 362 -1.61 5.43 -7.52
C ILE A 362 -0.46 5.15 -6.54
N LEU A 363 -0.65 4.14 -5.69
CA LEU A 363 0.38 3.61 -4.81
C LEU A 363 0.89 2.27 -5.37
N VAL A 364 2.16 2.24 -5.75
CA VAL A 364 2.84 1.04 -6.25
C VAL A 364 3.82 0.55 -5.20
N VAL A 365 3.77 -0.74 -4.89
CA VAL A 365 4.75 -1.41 -4.05
C VAL A 365 5.74 -2.16 -4.95
N ASN A 366 6.88 -1.52 -5.23
CA ASN A 366 8.01 -2.13 -5.95
C ASN A 366 9.30 -1.86 -5.16
N ARG A 367 9.72 -2.85 -4.35
CA ARG A 367 10.92 -2.78 -3.49
C ARG A 367 10.96 -1.51 -2.62
N GLY A 368 9.77 -1.06 -2.21
CA GLY A 368 9.48 0.23 -1.60
C GLY A 368 8.07 0.68 -1.99
N VAL A 369 7.56 1.72 -1.34
CA VAL A 369 6.27 2.33 -1.68
C VAL A 369 6.52 3.60 -2.48
N GLU A 370 6.02 3.65 -3.72
CA GLU A 370 6.12 4.80 -4.61
C GLU A 370 4.72 5.32 -4.96
N ILE A 371 4.58 6.65 -5.00
CA ILE A 371 3.35 7.30 -5.49
C ILE A 371 3.64 7.72 -6.93
N THR A 372 2.81 7.24 -7.86
CA THR A 372 2.97 7.45 -9.29
C THR A 372 1.76 8.16 -9.85
N LEU A 373 1.97 9.26 -10.58
CA LEU A 373 0.91 9.91 -11.34
C LEU A 373 0.70 9.14 -12.65
N VAL A 374 -0.49 8.59 -12.83
CA VAL A 374 -0.93 7.84 -14.01
C VAL A 374 -1.76 8.75 -14.89
N VAL A 375 -1.59 8.61 -16.21
CA VAL A 375 -2.40 9.27 -17.24
C VAL A 375 -2.78 8.20 -18.28
N SER A 376 -3.87 8.37 -19.01
CA SER A 376 -4.34 7.42 -20.05
C SER A 376 -4.76 8.14 -21.33
N ASP A 377 -4.63 7.54 -22.50
CA ASP A 377 -5.04 8.14 -23.77
C ASP A 377 -6.57 8.15 -23.93
N PRO A 378 -7.26 9.31 -23.87
CA PRO A 378 -8.73 9.37 -23.91
C PRO A 378 -9.36 8.92 -25.23
N GLY A 379 -8.53 8.67 -26.25
CA GLY A 379 -8.97 8.10 -27.52
C GLY A 379 -8.92 6.57 -27.56
N LEU A 380 -8.47 5.90 -26.49
CA LEU A 380 -8.19 4.47 -26.44
C LEU A 380 -8.72 3.84 -25.14
N PRO A 381 -9.75 2.95 -25.21
CA PRO A 381 -10.35 2.36 -24.00
C PRO A 381 -9.45 1.44 -23.15
N ASP A 382 -8.19 1.28 -23.54
CA ASP A 382 -7.18 0.37 -23.00
C ASP A 382 -5.84 0.89 -23.53
N THR A 383 -5.26 1.84 -22.79
CA THR A 383 -4.13 2.66 -23.24
C THR A 383 -2.87 1.84 -23.47
N ASP A 384 -2.58 0.90 -22.56
CA ASP A 384 -1.37 0.08 -22.62
C ASP A 384 -1.56 -1.30 -23.26
N SER A 385 -2.80 -1.64 -23.61
CA SER A 385 -3.20 -2.86 -24.33
C SER A 385 -2.95 -4.16 -23.57
N ASP A 386 -2.98 -4.14 -22.23
CA ASP A 386 -2.90 -5.33 -21.39
C ASP A 386 -4.24 -6.10 -21.31
N GLY A 387 -5.34 -5.43 -21.68
CA GLY A 387 -6.70 -5.96 -21.74
C GLY A 387 -7.57 -5.66 -20.52
N LEU A 388 -7.12 -4.82 -19.60
CA LEU A 388 -7.94 -4.02 -18.70
C LEU A 388 -8.32 -2.70 -19.42
N SER A 389 -9.41 -2.07 -18.99
CA SER A 389 -9.74 -0.74 -19.50
C SER A 389 -9.25 0.30 -18.51
N ASP A 390 -8.97 1.50 -18.98
CA ASP A 390 -8.43 2.59 -18.17
C ASP A 390 -9.36 2.90 -16.99
N PHE A 391 -10.69 2.84 -17.22
CA PHE A 391 -11.69 2.92 -16.15
C PHE A 391 -11.58 1.81 -15.08
N LEU A 392 -11.31 0.56 -15.47
CA LEU A 392 -11.20 -0.57 -14.52
C LEU A 392 -9.95 -0.43 -13.66
N GLU A 393 -8.86 0.01 -14.27
CA GLU A 393 -7.60 0.28 -13.61
C GLU A 393 -7.72 1.43 -12.62
N TYR A 394 -8.40 2.51 -12.99
CA TYR A 394 -8.70 3.62 -12.09
C TYR A 394 -9.61 3.22 -10.91
N SER A 395 -10.69 2.47 -11.17
CA SER A 395 -11.80 2.34 -10.22
C SER A 395 -11.82 1.07 -9.38
N SER A 396 -11.23 -0.02 -9.88
CA SER A 396 -11.51 -1.37 -9.40
C SER A 396 -10.28 -2.22 -9.09
N LEU A 397 -9.09 -1.80 -9.52
CA LEU A 397 -7.83 -2.48 -9.24
C LEU A 397 -7.05 -1.79 -8.13
N CYS A 398 -6.59 -2.58 -7.17
CA CYS A 398 -5.90 -2.09 -5.98
C CYS A 398 -6.75 -1.07 -5.17
N ASP A 399 -6.21 -0.53 -4.07
CA ASP A 399 -6.95 0.45 -3.25
C ASP A 399 -6.98 1.86 -3.89
N SER A 400 -6.02 2.16 -4.78
CA SER A 400 -5.82 3.48 -5.41
C SER A 400 -5.80 3.45 -6.95
N GLY A 401 -6.01 2.29 -7.56
CA GLY A 401 -5.85 2.08 -9.00
C GLY A 401 -4.52 1.40 -9.38
N SER A 402 -4.49 0.77 -10.56
CA SER A 402 -3.28 0.34 -11.28
C SER A 402 -2.87 1.34 -12.37
N ASN A 403 -1.81 1.06 -13.13
CA ASN A 403 -1.22 1.99 -14.08
C ASN A 403 -1.67 1.72 -15.52
N ALA A 404 -2.72 2.43 -15.96
CA ALA A 404 -3.27 2.32 -17.31
C ALA A 404 -2.31 2.65 -18.48
N SER A 405 -1.15 3.25 -18.20
CA SER A 405 -0.12 3.54 -19.19
C SER A 405 1.01 2.51 -19.22
N ASN A 406 0.99 1.50 -18.34
CA ASN A 406 2.07 0.53 -18.19
C ASN A 406 1.51 -0.85 -17.78
N PRO A 407 1.62 -1.87 -18.64
CA PRO A 407 0.89 -3.12 -18.50
C PRO A 407 1.34 -4.01 -17.33
N ASP A 408 2.38 -3.60 -16.59
CA ASP A 408 3.01 -4.30 -15.47
C ASP A 408 3.34 -3.24 -14.41
N THR A 409 2.36 -2.97 -13.54
CA THR A 409 2.36 -1.81 -12.63
C THR A 409 3.49 -1.89 -11.61
N ASP A 410 3.71 -3.06 -11.00
CA ASP A 410 4.71 -3.25 -9.96
C ASP A 410 6.06 -3.79 -10.47
N GLY A 411 6.16 -4.17 -11.73
CA GLY A 411 7.41 -4.51 -12.42
C GLY A 411 7.99 -5.87 -12.03
N ASP A 412 7.16 -6.81 -11.58
CA ASP A 412 7.56 -8.17 -11.22
C ASP A 412 7.67 -9.11 -12.45
N GLY A 413 7.15 -8.67 -13.61
CA GLY A 413 7.16 -9.38 -14.88
C GLY A 413 5.86 -10.11 -15.23
N LEU A 414 4.77 -9.90 -14.49
CA LEU A 414 3.40 -10.29 -14.83
C LEU A 414 2.61 -9.05 -15.29
N ASP A 415 1.70 -9.26 -16.23
CA ASP A 415 0.84 -8.16 -16.69
C ASP A 415 -0.34 -7.97 -15.71
N ASP A 416 -0.82 -6.74 -15.48
CA ASP A 416 -1.84 -6.43 -14.47
C ASP A 416 -3.14 -7.25 -14.66
N GLN A 417 -3.59 -7.41 -15.91
CA GLN A 417 -4.72 -8.27 -16.24
C GLN A 417 -4.49 -9.73 -15.83
N PHE A 418 -3.27 -10.24 -16.05
CA PHE A 418 -2.92 -11.61 -15.70
C PHE A 418 -3.02 -11.82 -14.20
N GLU A 419 -2.54 -10.87 -13.41
CA GLU A 419 -2.57 -10.95 -11.96
C GLU A 419 -4.00 -10.82 -11.41
N ALA A 420 -4.71 -9.77 -11.82
CA ALA A 420 -6.08 -9.47 -11.38
C ALA A 420 -7.07 -10.60 -11.70
N THR A 421 -6.85 -11.34 -12.80
CA THR A 421 -7.75 -12.42 -13.24
C THR A 421 -7.21 -13.83 -13.00
N GLY A 422 -5.98 -13.97 -12.49
CA GLY A 422 -5.28 -15.25 -12.38
C GLY A 422 -5.10 -15.90 -13.76
N GLY A 423 -4.64 -15.12 -14.73
CA GLY A 423 -4.49 -15.50 -16.14
C GLY A 423 -5.81 -15.91 -16.79
N GLY A 424 -6.90 -15.21 -16.50
CA GLY A 424 -8.25 -15.60 -16.91
C GLY A 424 -8.71 -16.93 -16.28
N GLY A 425 -8.24 -17.23 -15.06
CA GLY A 425 -8.46 -18.50 -14.35
C GLY A 425 -7.56 -19.65 -14.80
N THR A 426 -6.47 -19.36 -15.51
CA THR A 426 -5.46 -20.37 -15.90
C THR A 426 -4.34 -20.53 -14.88
N LEU A 427 -4.10 -19.52 -14.05
CA LEU A 427 -3.20 -19.61 -12.91
C LEU A 427 -3.83 -20.55 -11.87
N GLN A 428 -3.22 -21.72 -11.72
CA GLN A 428 -3.69 -22.78 -10.84
C GLN A 428 -2.51 -23.43 -10.17
N TRP A 429 -2.62 -23.59 -8.85
CA TRP A 429 -1.57 -24.24 -8.07
C TRP A 429 -1.50 -25.73 -8.43
N PRO A 430 -0.39 -26.22 -9.03
CA PRO A 430 -0.31 -27.58 -9.53
C PRO A 430 -0.26 -28.63 -8.42
N LEU A 431 0.25 -28.30 -7.23
CA LEU A 431 0.43 -29.22 -6.11
C LEU A 431 -0.78 -29.27 -5.16
N GLY A 432 -1.61 -28.21 -5.10
CA GLY A 432 -2.83 -28.14 -4.28
C GLY A 432 -4.08 -28.72 -4.93
N GLY A 433 -3.95 -29.44 -6.04
CA GLY A 433 -5.11 -30.02 -6.73
C GLY A 433 -5.82 -29.08 -7.73
N GLY A 434 -5.13 -28.02 -8.17
CA GLY A 434 -5.61 -27.10 -9.20
C GLY A 434 -6.47 -25.95 -8.66
N GLU A 435 -6.18 -25.49 -7.44
CA GLU A 435 -6.83 -24.31 -6.85
C GLU A 435 -6.40 -23.07 -7.64
N ALA A 436 -7.37 -22.26 -8.06
CA ALA A 436 -7.12 -21.02 -8.78
C ALA A 436 -6.82 -19.92 -7.77
N TYR A 437 -5.82 -19.09 -8.10
CA TYR A 437 -5.38 -17.98 -7.25
C TYR A 437 -4.99 -16.78 -8.12
N THR A 438 -4.82 -15.63 -7.48
CA THR A 438 -4.45 -14.35 -8.08
C THR A 438 -3.33 -13.72 -7.25
N THR A 439 -2.52 -12.91 -7.90
CA THR A 439 -1.51 -12.02 -7.32
C THR A 439 -2.01 -10.58 -7.39
N SER A 440 -1.27 -9.64 -6.82
CA SER A 440 -1.64 -8.24 -6.70
C SER A 440 -0.91 -7.40 -7.75
N PRO A 441 -1.63 -6.77 -8.72
CA PRO A 441 -1.02 -5.92 -9.75
C PRO A 441 -0.12 -4.77 -9.24
N CYS A 442 -0.36 -4.34 -8.00
CA CYS A 442 0.33 -3.19 -7.42
C CYS A 442 1.36 -3.57 -6.35
N ALA A 443 1.67 -4.87 -6.19
CA ALA A 443 2.61 -5.34 -5.18
C ALA A 443 3.41 -6.53 -5.69
N PHE A 444 4.71 -6.28 -5.97
CA PHE A 444 5.62 -7.23 -6.60
C PHE A 444 5.85 -8.56 -5.85
N ASP A 445 5.33 -8.66 -4.62
CA ASP A 445 5.43 -9.77 -3.67
C ASP A 445 4.12 -9.76 -2.86
N THR A 446 3.13 -10.53 -3.32
CA THR A 446 1.76 -10.48 -2.80
C THR A 446 1.67 -10.99 -1.36
N ASP A 447 2.42 -12.02 -1.00
CA ASP A 447 2.38 -12.63 0.34
C ASP A 447 3.53 -12.20 1.27
N ASN A 448 4.42 -11.34 0.78
CA ASN A 448 5.50 -10.69 1.53
C ASN A 448 6.46 -11.72 2.16
N ASP A 449 6.87 -12.70 1.37
CA ASP A 449 7.82 -13.72 1.78
C ASP A 449 9.26 -13.44 1.31
N GLY A 450 9.43 -12.47 0.41
CA GLY A 450 10.69 -12.03 -0.17
C GLY A 450 10.95 -12.52 -1.59
N LEU A 451 10.11 -13.40 -2.15
CA LEU A 451 10.11 -13.78 -3.56
C LEU A 451 9.20 -12.84 -4.35
N GLU A 452 9.50 -12.65 -5.64
CA GLU A 452 8.67 -11.78 -6.50
C GLU A 452 7.61 -12.67 -7.17
N ASP A 453 6.37 -12.22 -7.26
CA ASP A 453 5.23 -13.04 -7.73
C ASP A 453 5.53 -13.67 -9.12
N GLY A 454 6.13 -12.89 -10.03
CA GLY A 454 6.58 -13.33 -11.34
C GLY A 454 7.61 -14.47 -11.33
N GLU A 455 8.51 -14.53 -10.35
CA GLU A 455 9.46 -15.64 -10.15
C GLU A 455 8.74 -16.90 -9.64
N GLU A 456 7.75 -16.72 -8.77
CA GLU A 456 7.01 -17.83 -8.17
C GLU A 456 6.04 -18.48 -9.16
N VAL A 457 5.48 -17.68 -10.07
CA VAL A 457 4.66 -18.15 -11.20
C VAL A 457 5.53 -18.73 -12.32
N ILE A 458 6.73 -18.18 -12.55
CA ILE A 458 7.65 -18.59 -13.61
C ILE A 458 9.04 -18.88 -13.04
N ILE A 459 9.48 -20.14 -13.13
CA ILE A 459 10.82 -20.60 -12.68
C ILE A 459 11.90 -19.59 -13.08
N GLY A 460 12.57 -18.99 -12.11
CA GLY A 460 13.71 -18.13 -12.37
C GLY A 460 14.93 -18.46 -11.52
N LYS A 461 15.35 -17.57 -10.63
CA LYS A 461 16.69 -17.53 -10.03
C LYS A 461 16.94 -18.60 -8.97
N ASP A 462 15.99 -18.90 -8.09
CA ASP A 462 16.16 -19.95 -7.08
C ASP A 462 15.87 -21.35 -7.65
N GLY A 463 15.10 -21.41 -8.74
CA GLY A 463 14.78 -22.63 -9.47
C GLY A 463 13.57 -23.40 -8.94
N PHE A 464 12.80 -22.81 -8.01
CA PHE A 464 11.57 -23.37 -7.47
C PHE A 464 10.34 -22.68 -8.09
N LEU A 465 9.17 -23.27 -7.87
CA LEU A 465 7.86 -22.68 -8.16
C LEU A 465 7.07 -22.83 -6.87
N THR A 466 6.96 -21.74 -6.14
CA THR A 466 6.24 -21.61 -4.87
C THR A 466 4.90 -20.92 -5.12
N HIS A 467 4.08 -20.83 -4.08
CA HIS A 467 2.73 -20.31 -4.20
C HIS A 467 2.74 -18.80 -3.92
N ALA A 468 2.75 -17.98 -4.96
CA ALA A 468 2.83 -16.50 -4.92
C ALA A 468 1.75 -15.71 -4.14
N ASN A 469 0.90 -16.36 -3.35
CA ASN A 469 0.02 -15.67 -2.42
C ASN A 469 -0.12 -16.40 -1.07
N ASN A 470 0.77 -17.35 -0.84
CA ASN A 470 0.91 -18.13 0.37
C ASN A 470 2.40 -18.26 0.70
N SER A 471 2.85 -17.41 1.63
CA SER A 471 4.26 -17.21 1.99
C SER A 471 5.02 -18.43 2.53
N ASP A 472 4.37 -19.59 2.68
CA ASP A 472 4.89 -20.84 3.22
C ASP A 472 4.16 -21.98 2.49
N THR A 473 4.74 -22.41 1.37
CA THR A 473 4.07 -23.28 0.39
C THR A 473 3.87 -24.70 0.90
N ASP A 474 4.80 -25.23 1.71
CA ASP A 474 4.71 -26.58 2.26
C ASP A 474 4.17 -26.64 3.70
N GLY A 475 3.99 -25.48 4.34
CA GLY A 475 3.26 -25.30 5.59
C GLY A 475 4.04 -25.74 6.81
N ASP A 476 5.36 -25.56 6.81
CA ASP A 476 6.27 -26.00 7.86
C ASP A 476 6.63 -24.90 8.88
N GLY A 477 6.23 -23.65 8.60
CA GLY A 477 6.49 -22.47 9.40
C GLY A 477 7.69 -21.63 8.97
N LEU A 478 8.45 -22.06 7.95
CA LEU A 478 9.49 -21.28 7.28
C LEU A 478 8.89 -20.64 6.03
N LYS A 479 9.21 -19.37 5.80
CA LYS A 479 8.75 -18.69 4.58
C LYS A 479 9.56 -19.15 3.37
N ASP A 480 8.95 -19.30 2.19
CA ASP A 480 9.65 -19.86 1.03
C ASP A 480 10.90 -19.02 0.67
N GLY A 481 10.78 -17.70 0.65
CA GLY A 481 11.90 -16.78 0.47
C GLY A 481 13.02 -16.93 1.52
N ASN A 482 12.68 -17.29 2.76
CA ASN A 482 13.62 -17.56 3.85
C ASN A 482 14.32 -18.92 3.73
N GLU A 483 13.82 -19.83 2.92
CA GLU A 483 14.46 -21.11 2.67
C GLU A 483 15.57 -21.02 1.64
N VAL A 484 15.37 -20.17 0.62
CA VAL A 484 16.20 -20.16 -0.59
C VAL A 484 17.08 -18.92 -0.72
N LEU A 485 16.54 -17.71 -0.53
CA LEU A 485 17.26 -16.45 -0.79
C LEU A 485 17.68 -15.71 0.49
N TYR A 486 16.82 -15.69 1.51
CA TYR A 486 16.97 -14.87 2.72
C TYR A 486 17.10 -15.71 4.00
N ILE A 487 17.94 -16.74 3.93
CA ILE A 487 18.20 -17.68 5.03
C ILE A 487 18.35 -16.96 6.39
N PRO A 488 17.45 -17.20 7.37
CA PRO A 488 17.39 -16.43 8.62
C PRO A 488 18.58 -16.73 9.55
N ARG A 489 19.32 -17.81 9.28
CA ARG A 489 20.50 -18.22 10.08
C ARG A 489 21.78 -18.07 9.24
N PRO A 490 22.84 -17.45 9.78
CA PRO A 490 24.10 -17.35 9.05
C PRO A 490 24.82 -18.70 8.99
N PHE A 491 25.49 -19.01 7.87
CA PHE A 491 26.20 -20.29 7.66
C PHE A 491 25.28 -21.52 7.60
N GLN A 492 23.97 -21.31 7.51
CA GLN A 492 22.99 -22.31 7.15
C GLN A 492 22.92 -22.42 5.62
N GLU A 493 22.79 -23.64 5.12
CA GLU A 493 22.53 -23.90 3.70
C GLU A 493 21.01 -23.89 3.44
N PRO A 494 20.56 -23.60 2.20
CA PRO A 494 19.13 -23.57 1.86
C PRO A 494 18.40 -24.87 2.20
N THR A 495 17.12 -24.73 2.57
CA THR A 495 16.12 -25.83 2.65
C THR A 495 15.30 -25.86 1.36
N HIS A 496 14.28 -26.72 1.29
CA HIS A 496 13.48 -26.91 0.09
C HIS A 496 12.03 -26.44 0.33
N PRO A 497 11.56 -25.38 -0.35
CA PRO A 497 10.26 -24.74 -0.06
C PRO A 497 9.01 -25.48 -0.54
N LEU A 498 9.15 -26.77 -0.84
CA LEU A 498 8.03 -27.64 -1.25
C LEU A 498 8.05 -28.95 -0.45
N VAL A 499 8.94 -29.04 0.55
CA VAL A 499 9.21 -30.21 1.37
C VAL A 499 9.44 -29.74 2.80
N ASN A 500 8.39 -29.86 3.60
CA ASN A 500 8.34 -29.45 5.01
C ASN A 500 9.34 -30.11 6.00
N ASP A 501 10.18 -31.02 5.51
CA ASP A 501 11.21 -31.75 6.27
C ASP A 501 12.29 -32.15 5.25
N THR A 502 13.20 -31.22 4.97
CA THR A 502 14.16 -31.31 3.87
C THR A 502 15.12 -32.49 4.07
N ASP A 503 15.59 -32.73 5.30
CA ASP A 503 16.58 -33.77 5.59
C ASP A 503 15.97 -35.14 6.00
N ASN A 504 14.64 -35.20 6.15
CA ASN A 504 13.82 -36.37 6.44
C ASN A 504 14.11 -37.02 7.80
N ASP A 505 14.40 -36.20 8.81
CA ASP A 505 14.70 -36.67 10.16
C ASP A 505 13.49 -36.65 11.11
N GLY A 506 12.38 -36.03 10.66
CA GLY A 506 11.09 -35.97 11.34
C GLY A 506 10.86 -34.70 12.16
N MET A 507 11.76 -33.72 12.06
CA MET A 507 11.57 -32.34 12.50
C MET A 507 11.22 -31.47 11.28
N LEU A 508 10.45 -30.39 11.48
CA LEU A 508 10.08 -29.48 10.40
C LEU A 508 11.15 -28.40 10.24
N ASP A 509 11.46 -27.97 9.01
CA ASP A 509 12.56 -27.03 8.75
C ASP A 509 12.28 -25.68 9.45
N GLY A 510 11.05 -25.17 9.35
CA GLY A 510 10.60 -23.97 10.04
C GLY A 510 10.74 -24.01 11.56
N TRP A 511 10.51 -25.18 12.17
CA TRP A 511 10.69 -25.34 13.62
C TRP A 511 12.18 -25.36 14.00
N GLU A 512 13.02 -26.06 13.26
CA GLU A 512 14.47 -26.11 13.52
C GLU A 512 15.17 -24.76 13.30
N MET A 513 14.66 -23.96 12.34
CA MET A 513 15.23 -22.68 11.97
C MET A 513 14.69 -21.49 12.75
N GLN A 514 13.87 -21.71 13.79
CA GLN A 514 13.38 -20.63 14.64
C GLN A 514 14.54 -19.78 15.18
N VAL A 515 14.49 -18.51 14.81
CA VAL A 515 15.28 -17.44 15.41
C VAL A 515 14.36 -16.67 16.35
N GLN A 516 14.91 -16.17 17.45
CA GLN A 516 14.13 -15.35 18.37
C GLN A 516 13.58 -14.12 17.63
N SER A 517 12.26 -13.96 17.70
CA SER A 517 11.51 -12.81 17.20
C SER A 517 10.69 -12.23 18.34
N GLU A 518 10.98 -10.98 18.72
CA GLU A 518 10.14 -10.25 19.68
C GLU A 518 8.76 -9.91 19.10
N GLU A 519 8.66 -9.82 17.77
CA GLU A 519 7.40 -9.53 17.05
C GLU A 519 6.51 -10.77 16.99
N ASP A 520 7.08 -11.93 16.72
CA ASP A 520 6.36 -13.21 16.62
C ASP A 520 6.30 -13.98 17.95
N ASN A 521 6.87 -13.40 19.02
CA ASN A 521 6.97 -13.98 20.36
C ASN A 521 7.56 -15.41 20.36
N THR A 522 8.61 -15.63 19.57
CA THR A 522 9.29 -16.92 19.44
C THR A 522 10.58 -16.98 20.26
N ASN A 523 10.92 -18.18 20.72
CA ASN A 523 12.22 -18.47 21.29
C ASN A 523 13.20 -18.93 20.19
N SER A 524 14.50 -18.81 20.42
CA SER A 524 15.49 -19.22 19.43
C SER A 524 15.86 -20.69 19.62
N HIS A 525 15.73 -21.49 18.55
CA HIS A 525 16.31 -22.84 18.46
C HIS A 525 17.70 -22.82 17.81
N SER A 526 18.17 -21.65 17.40
CA SER A 526 19.39 -21.46 16.64
C SER A 526 20.64 -21.55 17.53
N LEU A 527 21.00 -22.76 17.96
CA LEU A 527 22.20 -23.03 18.76
C LEU A 527 23.38 -23.50 17.89
N TRP A 528 24.45 -22.71 17.84
CA TRP A 528 25.70 -23.08 17.19
C TRP A 528 26.66 -23.79 18.16
N VAL A 529 27.01 -25.03 17.86
CA VAL A 529 27.86 -25.87 18.71
C VAL A 529 29.30 -25.88 18.17
N ALA A 530 30.28 -25.50 18.98
CA ALA A 530 31.69 -25.53 18.60
C ALA A 530 32.59 -26.19 19.66
N THR A 531 33.37 -27.20 19.27
CA THR A 531 34.31 -27.92 20.17
C THR A 531 35.74 -27.38 20.12
N SER A 532 36.03 -26.49 19.18
CA SER A 532 37.30 -25.78 19.05
C SER A 532 37.08 -24.26 19.00
N SER A 533 38.11 -23.48 19.34
CA SER A 533 38.07 -22.03 19.15
C SER A 533 37.79 -21.69 17.68
N TRP A 534 36.96 -20.68 17.45
CA TRP A 534 36.50 -20.32 16.11
C TRP A 534 36.41 -18.79 15.97
N ASN A 535 36.35 -18.31 14.73
CA ASN A 535 36.09 -16.90 14.45
C ASN A 535 34.75 -16.80 13.74
N ILE A 536 33.96 -15.78 14.08
CA ILE A 536 32.74 -15.46 13.35
C ILE A 536 33.13 -15.17 11.88
N PRO A 537 32.62 -15.93 10.91
CA PRO A 537 32.90 -15.69 9.50
C PRO A 537 32.49 -14.26 9.11
N ASN A 538 33.25 -13.64 8.20
CA ASN A 538 33.05 -12.25 7.74
C ASN A 538 33.09 -11.15 8.82
N CYS A 539 33.48 -11.47 10.06
CA CYS A 539 33.66 -10.47 11.11
C CYS A 539 35.01 -9.74 10.94
N VAL A 540 34.95 -8.40 10.94
CA VAL A 540 36.14 -7.53 10.94
C VAL A 540 36.42 -7.07 12.38
N PRO A 541 37.56 -7.45 12.99
CA PRO A 541 37.86 -7.06 14.36
C PRO A 541 37.98 -5.53 14.49
N THR A 542 37.26 -4.93 15.43
CA THR A 542 37.39 -3.51 15.79
C THR A 542 37.86 -3.37 17.24
N GLN A 543 38.15 -2.15 17.72
CA GLN A 543 38.58 -1.95 19.11
C GLN A 543 37.53 -2.38 20.14
N ASN A 544 36.26 -2.50 19.73
CA ASN A 544 35.12 -2.81 20.60
C ASN A 544 34.45 -4.16 20.28
N ASN A 545 34.90 -4.90 19.25
CA ASN A 545 34.31 -6.19 18.86
C ASN A 545 35.41 -7.24 18.63
N ASN A 546 35.31 -8.37 19.33
CA ASN A 546 36.21 -9.52 19.17
C ASN A 546 35.50 -10.61 18.36
N CYS A 547 36.03 -10.91 17.17
CA CYS A 547 35.51 -11.96 16.30
C CYS A 547 35.82 -13.38 16.79
N ALA A 548 36.80 -13.54 17.69
CA ALA A 548 37.21 -14.85 18.19
C ALA A 548 36.31 -15.32 19.35
N LYS A 549 35.78 -16.54 19.23
CA LYS A 549 34.92 -17.19 20.21
C LYS A 549 35.60 -18.45 20.77
N SER A 550 35.38 -18.69 22.05
CA SER A 550 35.80 -19.94 22.71
C SER A 550 34.92 -21.11 22.26
N PRO A 551 35.34 -22.38 22.49
CA PRO A 551 34.43 -23.52 22.41
C PRO A 551 33.20 -23.34 23.33
N GLY A 552 32.06 -23.90 22.92
CA GLY A 552 30.78 -23.86 23.63
C GLY A 552 29.58 -23.88 22.68
N GLY A 553 28.38 -23.85 23.25
CA GLY A 553 27.12 -23.64 22.55
C GLY A 553 26.74 -22.16 22.57
N TYR A 554 26.47 -21.59 21.40
CA TYR A 554 26.13 -20.18 21.23
C TYR A 554 24.76 -20.03 20.57
N VAL A 555 23.79 -19.50 21.31
CA VAL A 555 22.45 -19.19 20.76
C VAL A 555 22.57 -17.93 19.92
N TRP A 556 21.99 -17.99 18.73
CA TRP A 556 21.90 -16.88 17.80
C TRP A 556 20.54 -16.20 17.94
N ILE A 557 20.59 -14.91 18.24
CA ILE A 557 19.42 -14.08 18.50
C ILE A 557 19.39 -12.98 17.44
N ASN A 558 18.28 -12.85 16.74
CA ASN A 558 18.06 -11.71 15.87
C ASN A 558 17.58 -10.52 16.70
N THR A 559 18.29 -9.40 16.63
CA THR A 559 17.87 -8.15 17.28
C THR A 559 17.79 -7.04 16.24
N LEU A 560 17.10 -5.93 16.53
CA LEU A 560 17.04 -4.76 15.64
C LEU A 560 18.42 -4.21 15.21
N GLY A 561 19.50 -4.55 15.93
CA GLY A 561 20.89 -4.20 15.60
C GLY A 561 21.66 -5.26 14.80
N GLY A 562 20.97 -6.31 14.34
CA GLY A 562 21.54 -7.52 13.74
C GLY A 562 21.67 -8.67 14.74
N PHE A 563 22.35 -9.73 14.32
CA PHE A 563 22.50 -10.93 15.15
C PHE A 563 23.44 -10.74 16.34
N VAL A 564 22.95 -11.14 17.52
CA VAL A 564 23.72 -11.26 18.77
C VAL A 564 23.95 -12.75 19.06
N GLN A 565 25.10 -13.06 19.66
CA GLN A 565 25.48 -14.42 20.01
C GLN A 565 25.72 -14.50 21.52
N GLU A 566 24.91 -15.29 22.20
CA GLU A 566 25.02 -15.51 23.64
C GLU A 566 25.52 -16.92 23.91
N LYS A 567 26.47 -17.05 24.84
CA LYS A 567 27.01 -18.37 25.19
C LYS A 567 26.08 -18.99 26.22
N GLN A 568 25.34 -20.00 25.81
CA GLN A 568 24.38 -20.70 26.68
C GLN A 568 25.06 -21.87 27.41
N PHE A 569 25.92 -22.61 26.71
CA PHE A 569 26.51 -23.83 27.25
C PHE A 569 28.04 -23.86 27.13
N GLU A 570 28.69 -24.37 28.16
CA GLU A 570 30.04 -24.91 28.06
C GLU A 570 30.02 -26.30 27.39
N VAL A 571 31.15 -26.71 26.80
CA VAL A 571 31.24 -28.00 26.08
C VAL A 571 30.95 -29.21 26.98
N TYR A 572 31.16 -29.09 28.29
CA TYR A 572 30.89 -30.16 29.25
C TYR A 572 29.44 -30.20 29.75
N GLU A 573 28.64 -29.18 29.44
CA GLU A 573 27.23 -29.07 29.86
C GLU A 573 26.29 -29.69 28.81
N MET A 574 26.69 -29.65 27.53
CA MET A 574 25.97 -30.28 26.42
C MET A 574 26.24 -31.80 26.36
N ASN A 575 25.21 -32.58 26.04
CA ASN A 575 25.37 -34.01 25.81
C ASN A 575 25.75 -34.33 24.36
N LEU A 576 27.05 -34.20 24.08
CA LEU A 576 27.61 -34.49 22.74
C LEU A 576 27.86 -35.99 22.48
N SER A 577 27.25 -36.89 23.25
CA SER A 577 27.49 -38.33 23.17
C SER A 577 26.87 -38.91 21.89
N GLY A 578 27.68 -39.07 20.84
CA GLY A 578 27.21 -39.52 19.54
C GLY A 578 26.94 -38.37 18.55
N PHE A 579 26.95 -37.12 19.03
CA PHE A 579 26.91 -35.91 18.21
C PHE A 579 28.26 -35.69 17.53
N SER A 580 28.32 -35.86 16.21
CA SER A 580 29.56 -35.62 15.46
C SER A 580 29.69 -34.14 15.11
N VAL A 581 30.77 -33.50 15.59
CA VAL A 581 31.10 -32.11 15.24
C VAL A 581 32.26 -32.10 14.23
N PRO A 582 31.97 -32.17 12.92
CA PRO A 582 33.00 -32.20 11.90
C PRO A 582 33.71 -30.85 11.76
N ASN A 583 34.81 -30.86 11.02
CA ASN A 583 35.48 -29.63 10.63
C ASN A 583 34.62 -28.86 9.60
N ASN A 584 34.25 -27.64 9.93
CA ASN A 584 33.48 -26.73 9.09
C ASN A 584 34.41 -25.65 8.49
N PRO A 585 34.54 -25.61 7.15
CA PRO A 585 35.40 -24.64 6.46
C PRO A 585 34.98 -23.17 6.62
N LEU A 586 33.69 -22.90 6.90
CA LEU A 586 33.20 -21.52 6.99
C LEU A 586 33.76 -20.81 8.23
N CYS A 587 33.91 -21.53 9.35
CA CYS A 587 34.46 -21.02 10.61
C CYS A 587 35.94 -21.41 10.85
N ASP A 588 36.55 -22.19 9.95
CA ASP A 588 37.84 -22.86 10.14
C ASP A 588 37.92 -23.61 11.49
N CYS A 589 36.81 -24.26 11.89
CA CYS A 589 36.63 -24.81 13.23
C CYS A 589 35.93 -26.16 13.21
N ASN A 590 35.86 -26.85 14.35
CA ASN A 590 34.94 -27.97 14.54
C ASN A 590 33.62 -27.42 15.10
N GLY A 591 32.66 -27.15 14.22
CA GLY A 591 31.35 -26.62 14.62
C GLY A 591 30.24 -26.87 13.59
N ARG A 592 29.00 -26.98 14.08
CA ARG A 592 27.76 -27.12 13.30
C ARG A 592 26.57 -26.60 14.11
N TRP A 593 25.43 -26.39 13.44
CA TRP A 593 24.16 -26.16 14.10
C TRP A 593 23.71 -27.39 14.89
N ALA A 594 23.05 -27.16 16.03
CA ALA A 594 22.45 -28.21 16.84
C ALA A 594 21.30 -28.92 16.10
N LEU A 595 20.51 -28.13 15.37
CA LEU A 595 19.40 -28.51 14.51
C LEU A 595 19.69 -27.96 13.09
N ASP A 596 19.91 -28.84 12.12
CA ASP A 596 20.33 -28.49 10.75
C ASP A 596 19.44 -29.19 9.71
N PRO A 597 18.36 -28.54 9.25
CA PRO A 597 17.36 -29.13 8.34
C PRO A 597 17.86 -29.31 6.90
N SER A 598 19.08 -28.86 6.56
CA SER A 598 19.50 -28.82 5.16
C SER A 598 19.93 -30.20 4.61
N GLU A 599 19.48 -30.61 3.43
CA GLU A 599 19.96 -31.89 2.85
C GLU A 599 21.33 -31.78 2.13
N GLN A 600 21.77 -30.54 1.87
CA GLN A 600 22.90 -30.22 1.00
C GLN A 600 24.25 -30.21 1.73
N SER A 601 24.24 -29.99 3.04
CA SER A 601 25.45 -29.94 3.83
C SER A 601 26.03 -31.35 4.03
N ALA A 602 27.35 -31.50 3.80
CA ALA A 602 28.06 -32.74 4.13
C ALA A 602 28.06 -33.06 5.64
N ILE A 603 27.58 -32.10 6.45
CA ILE A 603 27.48 -32.11 7.92
C ILE A 603 26.02 -32.36 8.36
N ALA A 604 25.02 -31.99 7.55
CA ALA A 604 23.59 -32.11 7.87
C ALA A 604 22.98 -33.50 7.68
N ARG A 605 23.66 -34.43 6.99
CA ARG A 605 23.26 -35.85 6.97
C ARG A 605 23.42 -36.59 8.31
N LEU A 606 23.65 -35.85 9.39
CA LEU A 606 23.79 -36.38 10.74
C LEU A 606 22.45 -36.15 11.44
N PRO A 607 21.63 -37.20 11.61
CA PRO A 607 20.28 -37.04 12.17
C PRO A 607 20.39 -36.43 13.54
N ASP A 608 19.73 -35.30 13.78
CA ASP A 608 19.78 -34.54 15.03
C ASP A 608 18.53 -34.62 15.88
N ALA A 609 17.43 -35.15 15.36
CA ALA A 609 16.24 -35.52 16.13
C ALA A 609 16.51 -36.50 17.30
N VAL A 610 17.63 -37.24 17.28
CA VAL A 610 17.95 -38.26 18.30
C VAL A 610 18.93 -37.79 19.37
N TYR A 611 19.40 -36.54 19.29
CA TYR A 611 20.28 -35.97 20.31
C TYR A 611 19.48 -35.20 21.35
N ASP A 612 20.14 -34.91 22.45
CA ASP A 612 19.63 -34.17 23.61
C ASP A 612 20.71 -33.10 23.84
N ILE A 613 20.55 -31.93 23.22
CA ILE A 613 21.67 -31.00 23.09
C ILE A 613 21.89 -30.20 24.37
N ASP A 614 20.83 -29.84 25.06
CA ASP A 614 20.86 -29.11 26.31
C ASP A 614 21.08 -30.02 27.53
N ASN A 615 20.89 -31.34 27.43
CA ASN A 615 21.09 -32.33 28.50
C ASN A 615 20.04 -32.20 29.61
N ASP A 616 18.77 -32.23 29.22
CA ASP A 616 17.58 -32.22 30.08
C ASP A 616 16.91 -33.62 30.18
N SER A 617 17.40 -34.59 29.41
CA SER A 617 16.91 -35.98 29.23
C SER A 617 15.74 -36.20 28.27
N LEU A 618 15.34 -35.18 27.52
CA LEU A 618 14.46 -35.26 26.37
C LEU A 618 15.32 -35.22 25.08
N MET A 619 14.87 -35.89 24.02
CA MET A 619 15.58 -35.83 22.74
C MET A 619 14.96 -34.71 21.92
N ASN A 620 15.76 -33.94 21.17
CA ASN A 620 15.33 -32.86 20.26
C ASN A 620 14.06 -33.23 19.47
N GLY A 621 14.03 -34.40 18.85
CA GLY A 621 12.88 -34.83 18.06
C GLY A 621 11.62 -35.09 18.89
N ALA A 622 11.72 -35.38 20.19
CA ALA A 622 10.59 -35.54 21.11
C ALA A 622 10.01 -34.20 21.58
N GLU A 623 10.75 -33.12 21.41
CA GLU A 623 10.39 -31.75 21.77
C GLU A 623 9.60 -31.05 20.67
N ALA A 624 9.56 -31.64 19.48
CA ALA A 624 8.80 -31.15 18.34
C ALA A 624 7.32 -30.83 18.71
N PRO A 625 6.68 -29.88 18.00
CA PRO A 625 5.34 -29.39 18.35
C PRO A 625 4.26 -30.47 18.37
N ASP A 626 4.40 -31.52 17.56
CA ASP A 626 3.48 -32.66 17.48
C ASP A 626 3.60 -33.64 18.66
N LYS A 627 4.61 -33.46 19.53
CA LYS A 627 4.92 -34.31 20.68
C LYS A 627 4.80 -33.53 21.97
N TRP A 628 5.88 -32.97 22.53
CA TRP A 628 5.85 -32.21 23.79
C TRP A 628 5.91 -30.69 23.61
N ASN A 629 6.23 -30.18 22.41
CA ASN A 629 6.27 -28.73 22.10
C ASN A 629 7.10 -27.93 23.11
N THR A 630 8.34 -28.37 23.28
CA THR A 630 9.36 -27.76 24.12
C THR A 630 10.49 -27.22 23.24
N ASN A 631 11.46 -26.54 23.84
CA ASN A 631 12.57 -25.91 23.17
C ASN A 631 13.86 -26.75 23.32
N PRO A 632 14.39 -27.35 22.25
CA PRO A 632 15.56 -28.25 22.34
C PRO A 632 16.85 -27.64 22.85
N VAL A 633 16.91 -26.32 22.99
CA VAL A 633 18.11 -25.62 23.44
C VAL A 633 17.89 -24.94 24.79
N ASP A 634 16.78 -25.24 25.46
CA ASP A 634 16.41 -24.75 26.78
C ASP A 634 15.82 -25.87 27.65
N LYS A 635 16.38 -26.06 28.84
CA LYS A 635 16.09 -27.24 29.68
C LYS A 635 14.73 -27.20 30.36
N ASP A 636 14.18 -26.01 30.47
CA ASP A 636 13.02 -25.64 31.30
C ASP A 636 12.18 -24.71 30.44
N SER A 637 11.39 -25.32 29.55
CA SER A 637 10.72 -24.61 28.46
C SER A 637 9.60 -23.69 28.94
N ASP A 638 8.94 -24.03 30.05
CA ASP A 638 7.83 -23.26 30.61
C ASP A 638 8.22 -22.40 31.83
N GLY A 639 9.43 -22.60 32.37
CA GLY A 639 10.03 -21.78 33.41
C GLY A 639 9.59 -22.13 34.83
N ASP A 640 9.06 -23.34 35.05
CA ASP A 640 8.59 -23.83 36.35
C ASP A 640 9.72 -24.42 37.24
N LYS A 641 10.93 -24.51 36.68
CA LYS A 641 12.20 -25.04 37.23
C LYS A 641 12.38 -26.55 37.14
N LEU A 642 11.47 -27.28 36.52
CA LEU A 642 11.65 -28.68 36.18
C LEU A 642 12.42 -28.79 34.87
N PHE A 643 12.93 -29.99 34.57
CA PHE A 643 13.56 -30.26 33.28
C PHE A 643 12.56 -30.98 32.40
N ASP A 644 12.45 -30.59 31.14
CA ASP A 644 11.39 -31.08 30.26
C ASP A 644 11.40 -32.63 30.19
N GLY A 645 12.57 -33.24 30.02
CA GLY A 645 12.73 -34.70 30.02
C GLY A 645 12.37 -35.39 31.34
N TRP A 646 12.53 -34.71 32.48
CA TRP A 646 12.14 -35.22 33.80
C TRP A 646 10.62 -35.25 33.94
N GLU A 647 9.95 -34.18 33.52
CA GLU A 647 8.49 -34.06 33.52
C GLU A 647 7.85 -35.10 32.62
N VAL A 648 8.34 -35.23 31.37
CA VAL A 648 7.90 -36.25 30.42
C VAL A 648 7.97 -37.66 31.02
N LYS A 649 9.08 -37.98 31.69
CA LYS A 649 9.30 -39.29 32.30
C LYS A 649 8.26 -39.60 33.39
N TYR A 650 7.96 -38.64 34.27
CA TYR A 650 7.01 -38.88 35.36
C TYR A 650 5.55 -38.74 34.94
N SER A 651 5.26 -37.88 33.96
CA SER A 651 3.99 -37.88 33.25
C SER A 651 3.69 -39.23 32.60
N GLN A 652 4.66 -39.81 31.89
CA GLN A 652 4.52 -41.16 31.34
C GLN A 652 4.31 -42.20 32.45
N TYR A 653 5.07 -42.14 33.55
CA TYR A 653 4.92 -43.06 34.66
C TYR A 653 3.51 -42.99 35.30
N ALA A 654 2.96 -41.79 35.49
CA ALA A 654 1.63 -41.59 36.06
C ALA A 654 0.52 -42.20 35.19
N ILE A 655 0.62 -42.02 33.87
CA ILE A 655 -0.30 -42.59 32.88
C ILE A 655 -0.18 -44.12 32.84
N GLU A 656 1.04 -44.67 32.77
CA GLU A 656 1.28 -46.12 32.70
C GLU A 656 0.87 -46.85 33.99
N SER A 657 1.03 -46.19 35.14
CA SER A 657 0.62 -46.69 36.45
C SER A 657 -0.89 -46.56 36.71
N GLY A 658 -1.60 -45.85 35.83
CA GLY A 658 -3.05 -45.63 35.92
C GLY A 658 -3.45 -44.71 37.07
N LEU A 659 -2.56 -43.81 37.50
CA LEU A 659 -2.85 -42.75 38.47
C LEU A 659 -3.74 -41.67 37.86
N VAL A 660 -3.53 -41.39 36.57
CA VAL A 660 -4.31 -40.47 35.74
C VAL A 660 -4.70 -41.13 34.42
N ASP A 661 -5.67 -40.54 33.72
CA ASP A 661 -6.08 -40.98 32.39
C ASP A 661 -6.01 -39.84 31.37
N ASN A 662 -5.80 -40.21 30.10
CA ASN A 662 -5.56 -39.27 29.01
C ASN A 662 -6.78 -38.38 28.69
N GLU A 663 -8.01 -38.82 29.01
CA GLU A 663 -9.21 -37.98 28.81
C GLU A 663 -9.25 -36.84 29.83
N SER A 664 -8.80 -37.09 31.06
CA SER A 664 -8.70 -36.08 32.12
C SER A 664 -7.66 -35.01 31.80
N LEU A 665 -6.48 -35.38 31.30
CA LEU A 665 -5.40 -34.44 30.97
C LEU A 665 -5.74 -33.58 29.74
N SER A 666 -6.28 -34.20 28.68
CA SER A 666 -6.70 -33.47 27.47
C SER A 666 -7.83 -32.46 27.69
N ALA A 667 -8.56 -32.53 28.81
CA ALA A 667 -9.55 -31.52 29.18
C ALA A 667 -8.91 -30.19 29.59
N PHE A 668 -7.68 -30.22 30.09
CA PHE A 668 -6.88 -29.04 30.45
C PHE A 668 -5.98 -28.58 29.30
N GLY A 669 -5.83 -29.39 28.25
CA GLY A 669 -4.90 -29.14 27.15
C GLY A 669 -3.52 -29.74 27.39
N ALA A 670 -3.27 -30.27 28.58
CA ALA A 670 -2.02 -30.92 28.96
C ALA A 670 -1.87 -32.33 28.36
N ARG A 671 -0.63 -32.67 28.02
CA ARG A 671 -0.16 -33.97 27.54
C ARG A 671 0.34 -34.88 28.68
N GLY A 672 0.54 -34.30 29.86
CA GLY A 672 1.05 -34.94 31.07
C GLY A 672 0.40 -34.37 32.33
N VAL A 673 0.78 -34.93 33.50
CA VAL A 673 0.49 -34.30 34.81
C VAL A 673 1.51 -33.22 35.15
N LEU A 674 2.66 -33.28 34.50
CA LEU A 674 3.75 -32.32 34.45
C LEU A 674 4.04 -32.19 32.95
N ASP A 675 3.27 -31.36 32.25
CA ASP A 675 3.45 -31.10 30.82
C ASP A 675 4.47 -29.96 30.67
N PRO A 676 5.68 -30.24 30.15
CA PRO A 676 6.78 -29.26 30.08
C PRO A 676 6.53 -28.06 29.17
N SER A 677 5.39 -28.03 28.47
CA SER A 677 4.95 -26.88 27.69
C SER A 677 3.98 -25.97 28.46
N MET A 678 3.66 -26.30 29.71
CA MET A 678 2.64 -25.67 30.53
C MET A 678 3.10 -25.52 31.98
N ILE A 679 3.42 -24.28 32.37
CA ILE A 679 3.85 -23.92 33.74
C ILE A 679 2.91 -24.39 34.87
N ASP A 680 1.65 -24.67 34.56
CA ASP A 680 0.61 -25.19 35.47
C ASP A 680 -0.30 -26.12 34.64
N SER A 681 -0.06 -27.43 34.75
CA SER A 681 -0.68 -28.46 33.91
C SER A 681 -2.16 -28.70 34.19
N ASP A 682 -2.60 -28.51 35.45
CA ASP A 682 -3.96 -28.78 35.89
C ASP A 682 -4.84 -27.52 36.09
N LEU A 683 -4.21 -26.35 35.95
CA LEU A 683 -4.79 -25.01 36.01
C LEU A 683 -5.39 -24.66 37.39
N ASP A 684 -4.81 -25.19 38.47
CA ASP A 684 -5.22 -24.87 39.84
C ASP A 684 -4.61 -23.57 40.40
N GLY A 685 -3.61 -23.02 39.70
CA GLY A 685 -2.91 -21.78 40.02
C GLY A 685 -1.60 -21.95 40.80
N ILE A 686 -1.13 -23.19 40.99
CA ILE A 686 0.21 -23.53 41.50
C ILE A 686 1.04 -24.01 40.31
N GLU A 687 2.30 -23.58 40.24
CA GLU A 687 3.21 -24.04 39.18
C GLU A 687 3.61 -25.50 39.43
N ASP A 688 3.76 -26.30 38.39
CA ASP A 688 4.03 -27.74 38.46
C ASP A 688 5.26 -28.05 39.37
N GLY A 689 6.36 -27.30 39.23
CA GLY A 689 7.54 -27.42 40.09
C GLY A 689 7.32 -27.13 41.59
N GLN A 690 6.24 -26.42 41.94
CA GLN A 690 5.86 -26.09 43.32
C GLN A 690 4.77 -27.01 43.89
N GLU A 691 4.22 -27.92 43.09
CA GLU A 691 3.23 -28.89 43.55
C GLU A 691 3.83 -30.02 44.38
N ASP A 692 2.97 -30.67 45.17
CA ASP A 692 3.25 -31.92 45.90
C ASP A 692 2.03 -32.85 45.69
N PRO A 693 1.97 -33.55 44.53
CA PRO A 693 0.79 -34.35 44.15
C PRO A 693 0.59 -35.59 45.04
N ASP A 694 1.67 -36.21 45.52
CA ASP A 694 1.64 -37.47 46.24
C ASP A 694 1.62 -37.33 47.78
N GLN A 695 1.82 -36.10 48.27
CA GLN A 695 1.71 -35.67 49.66
C GLN A 695 2.62 -36.47 50.59
N ASP A 696 3.84 -36.71 50.14
CA ASP A 696 4.78 -37.59 50.81
C ASP A 696 5.71 -36.88 51.82
N GLY A 697 5.65 -35.54 51.88
CA GLY A 697 6.40 -34.71 52.81
C GLY A 697 6.20 -35.00 54.30
N LEU A 698 6.80 -34.18 55.17
CA LEU A 698 6.76 -34.42 56.61
C LEU A 698 5.36 -34.15 57.19
N ASN A 699 4.91 -35.04 58.08
CA ASN A 699 3.61 -34.89 58.72
C ASN A 699 3.52 -33.60 59.57
N ARG A 700 2.82 -32.59 59.05
CA ARG A 700 2.61 -31.29 59.70
C ARG A 700 2.10 -31.38 61.14
N THR A 701 1.17 -32.29 61.43
CA THR A 701 0.65 -32.47 62.80
C THR A 701 1.71 -33.03 63.73
N GLY A 702 2.62 -33.86 63.22
CA GLY A 702 3.80 -34.35 63.93
C GLY A 702 4.78 -33.23 64.22
N LEU A 703 5.08 -32.40 63.21
CA LEU A 703 5.98 -31.25 63.34
C LEU A 703 5.47 -30.23 64.37
N ILE A 704 4.18 -29.86 64.33
CA ILE A 704 3.59 -28.94 65.32
C ILE A 704 3.69 -29.53 66.72
N LYS A 705 3.50 -30.84 66.90
CA LYS A 705 3.69 -31.48 68.22
C LYS A 705 5.15 -31.50 68.67
N ARG A 706 6.09 -31.49 67.74
CA ARG A 706 7.54 -31.51 67.99
C ARG A 706 8.03 -30.13 68.41
N TYR A 707 7.79 -29.11 67.60
CA TYR A 707 8.31 -27.74 67.79
C TYR A 707 7.36 -26.79 68.55
N CYS A 708 6.07 -27.14 68.65
CA CYS A 708 5.05 -26.36 69.37
C CYS A 708 4.02 -27.26 70.11
N PRO A 709 4.47 -28.13 71.03
CA PRO A 709 3.63 -29.16 71.66
C PRO A 709 2.38 -28.63 72.36
N SER A 710 2.40 -27.37 72.76
CA SER A 710 1.32 -26.68 73.50
C SER A 710 0.43 -25.78 72.64
N TYR A 711 0.53 -25.83 71.30
CA TYR A 711 -0.19 -24.97 70.36
C TYR A 711 -1.71 -24.83 70.66
N ASN A 712 -2.36 -25.92 71.08
CA ASN A 712 -3.80 -25.94 71.39
C ASN A 712 -4.15 -25.65 72.87
N ASP A 713 -3.17 -25.36 73.73
CA ASP A 713 -3.35 -25.10 75.16
C ASP A 713 -3.12 -23.62 75.51
N SER A 714 -4.21 -22.86 75.61
CA SER A 714 -4.19 -21.45 76.01
C SER A 714 -3.63 -21.15 77.41
N SER A 715 -3.29 -22.18 78.21
CA SER A 715 -2.82 -22.02 79.59
C SER A 715 -1.30 -22.04 79.75
N PHE A 716 -0.55 -22.51 78.74
CA PHE A 716 0.91 -22.56 78.71
C PHE A 716 1.37 -22.58 77.24
N SER A 717 2.25 -21.66 76.82
CA SER A 717 2.81 -21.64 75.46
C SER A 717 4.29 -22.02 75.54
N ASP A 718 4.55 -23.31 75.40
CA ASP A 718 5.85 -23.93 75.12
C ASP A 718 5.91 -24.19 73.61
N CYS A 719 6.39 -23.20 72.88
CA CYS A 719 6.38 -23.14 71.42
C CYS A 719 7.67 -22.48 70.94
N HIS A 720 8.54 -23.27 70.32
CA HIS A 720 9.84 -22.84 69.81
C HIS A 720 9.74 -22.28 68.39
N ILE A 721 8.84 -22.86 67.58
CA ILE A 721 8.49 -22.37 66.25
C ILE A 721 6.96 -22.24 66.17
N ASP A 722 6.47 -21.00 66.15
CA ASP A 722 5.04 -20.69 66.23
C ASP A 722 4.37 -20.74 64.85
N PRO A 723 3.44 -21.68 64.60
CA PRO A 723 2.77 -21.81 63.30
C PRO A 723 1.87 -20.62 62.94
N ASP A 724 1.53 -19.74 63.90
CA ASP A 724 0.75 -18.53 63.63
C ASP A 724 1.64 -17.32 63.25
N THR A 725 2.96 -17.44 63.41
CA THR A 725 3.91 -16.43 62.91
C THR A 725 4.20 -16.67 61.42
N PRO A 726 4.49 -15.61 60.63
CA PRO A 726 4.83 -15.79 59.22
C PRO A 726 5.96 -16.80 58.99
N ASP A 727 7.05 -16.67 59.74
CA ASP A 727 8.23 -17.54 59.62
C ASP A 727 7.92 -18.99 60.03
N GLY A 728 7.15 -19.19 61.11
CA GLY A 728 6.77 -20.54 61.54
C GLY A 728 5.72 -21.19 60.64
N ALA A 729 4.75 -20.43 60.13
CA ALA A 729 3.79 -20.93 59.13
C ALA A 729 4.53 -21.45 57.89
N GLN A 730 5.52 -20.69 57.41
CA GLN A 730 6.37 -21.07 56.28
C GLN A 730 7.21 -22.32 56.61
N PHE A 731 7.82 -22.41 57.79
CA PHE A 731 8.56 -23.61 58.22
C PHE A 731 7.72 -24.89 58.14
N TYR A 732 6.51 -24.87 58.70
CA TYR A 732 5.65 -26.06 58.68
C TYR A 732 5.06 -26.34 57.31
N GLN A 733 4.90 -25.33 56.45
CA GLN A 733 4.41 -25.50 55.09
C GLN A 733 5.49 -26.10 54.19
N ASN A 734 6.70 -25.53 54.20
CA ASN A 734 7.83 -26.00 53.40
C ASN A 734 8.22 -27.45 53.75
N LEU A 735 8.17 -27.84 55.03
CA LEU A 735 8.47 -29.23 55.40
C LEU A 735 7.33 -30.20 55.07
N ALA A 736 6.10 -29.72 55.01
CA ALA A 736 4.94 -30.57 54.75
C ALA A 736 4.68 -30.80 53.27
N ASN A 737 5.09 -29.86 52.42
CA ASN A 737 5.01 -29.93 50.98
C ASN A 737 6.40 -30.24 50.44
N TYR A 738 6.65 -31.50 50.08
CA TYR A 738 7.90 -31.87 49.39
C TYR A 738 7.65 -31.66 47.91
N THR A 739 8.17 -30.56 47.34
CA THR A 739 7.71 -30.15 46.01
C THR A 739 8.40 -30.92 44.90
N ASN A 740 7.77 -31.02 43.73
CA ASN A 740 8.33 -31.65 42.54
C ASN A 740 9.75 -31.15 42.21
N TYR A 741 10.02 -29.86 42.38
CA TYR A 741 11.36 -29.29 42.21
C TYR A 741 12.38 -29.85 43.23
N GLU A 742 12.00 -29.96 44.50
CA GLU A 742 12.87 -30.56 45.53
C GLU A 742 13.10 -32.04 45.23
N GLU A 743 12.10 -32.74 44.69
CA GLU A 743 12.23 -34.12 44.25
C GLU A 743 13.15 -34.30 43.06
N MET A 744 13.09 -33.41 42.08
CA MET A 744 14.01 -33.42 40.95
C MET A 744 15.46 -33.25 41.43
N GLN A 745 15.71 -32.32 42.37
CA GLN A 745 17.04 -32.09 42.94
C GLN A 745 17.60 -33.29 43.71
N ASN A 746 16.72 -34.04 44.38
CA ASN A 746 17.10 -35.21 45.17
C ASN A 746 16.94 -36.55 44.41
N ASN A 747 16.45 -36.50 43.17
CA ASN A 747 16.22 -37.64 42.29
C ASN A 747 15.22 -38.67 42.88
N THR A 748 14.11 -38.17 43.44
CA THR A 748 12.94 -38.93 43.92
C THR A 748 11.79 -38.87 42.90
N ASN A 749 10.56 -39.28 43.25
CA ASN A 749 9.46 -39.51 42.31
C ASN A 749 8.20 -38.69 42.65
N PRO A 750 7.83 -37.68 41.84
CA PRO A 750 6.76 -36.73 42.12
C PRO A 750 5.34 -37.25 42.16
N VAL A 751 5.16 -38.49 41.71
CA VAL A 751 3.84 -39.10 41.63
C VAL A 751 3.77 -40.39 42.47
N SER A 752 4.85 -40.72 43.18
CA SER A 752 4.92 -41.93 44.00
C SER A 752 5.82 -41.76 45.21
N ASN A 753 5.16 -41.74 46.36
CA ASN A 753 5.71 -41.52 47.69
C ASN A 753 6.73 -42.52 48.26
N ASP A 754 7.40 -43.35 47.47
CA ASP A 754 8.38 -44.36 47.93
C ASP A 754 9.23 -44.78 46.72
N THR A 755 10.25 -43.99 46.40
CA THR A 755 11.05 -44.15 45.19
C THR A 755 11.86 -45.46 45.19
N ASP A 756 12.39 -45.87 46.34
CA ASP A 756 13.29 -47.02 46.45
C ASP A 756 12.58 -48.33 46.88
N GLY A 757 11.31 -48.24 47.29
CA GLY A 757 10.43 -49.35 47.62
C GLY A 757 10.67 -49.94 49.02
N ASP A 758 11.35 -49.21 49.90
CA ASP A 758 11.67 -49.66 51.26
C ASP A 758 10.53 -49.41 52.27
N LYS A 759 9.49 -48.67 51.85
CA LYS A 759 8.28 -48.25 52.59
C LYS A 759 8.45 -47.01 53.47
N TRP A 760 9.54 -46.28 53.33
CA TRP A 760 9.60 -44.90 53.77
C TRP A 760 9.11 -43.98 52.67
N ASN A 761 8.71 -42.77 53.07
CA ASN A 761 8.33 -41.74 52.13
C ASN A 761 9.58 -40.92 51.79
N ASP A 762 9.68 -40.44 50.55
CA ASP A 762 10.88 -39.80 50.04
C ASP A 762 11.20 -38.51 50.82
N GLY A 763 10.19 -37.67 51.09
CA GLY A 763 10.37 -36.45 51.87
C GLY A 763 11.07 -36.68 53.24
N PRO A 764 10.54 -37.54 54.13
CA PRO A 764 11.23 -37.94 55.35
C PRO A 764 12.61 -38.58 55.13
N GLU A 765 12.81 -39.38 54.09
CA GLU A 765 14.10 -40.02 53.81
C GLU A 765 15.17 -38.99 53.48
N VAL A 766 14.87 -38.01 52.64
CA VAL A 766 15.78 -36.92 52.30
C VAL A 766 16.00 -36.01 53.51
N TYR A 767 14.94 -35.65 54.23
CA TYR A 767 15.05 -34.76 55.39
C TYR A 767 15.96 -35.31 56.49
N PHE A 768 15.85 -36.60 56.82
CA PHE A 768 16.59 -37.23 57.92
C PHE A 768 17.97 -37.78 57.55
N GLN A 769 18.45 -37.54 56.31
CA GLN A 769 19.84 -37.81 55.96
C GLN A 769 20.79 -36.97 56.82
N ASP A 770 22.02 -37.43 56.95
CA ASP A 770 23.11 -36.80 57.70
C ASP A 770 24.36 -36.93 56.83
N HIS A 771 24.59 -35.92 55.98
CA HIS A 771 25.55 -36.01 54.88
C HIS A 771 27.01 -35.96 55.33
N ASP A 772 27.29 -35.35 56.48
CA ASP A 772 28.62 -35.21 57.06
C ASP A 772 28.82 -36.01 58.37
N ASP A 773 27.84 -36.85 58.72
CA ASP A 773 27.82 -37.75 59.87
C ASP A 773 28.01 -37.00 61.21
N ASP A 774 27.46 -35.79 61.32
CA ASP A 774 27.58 -34.94 62.48
C ASP A 774 26.41 -35.08 63.47
N GLY A 775 25.38 -35.83 63.09
CA GLY A 775 24.23 -36.14 63.92
C GLY A 775 23.16 -35.05 63.95
N MET A 776 23.29 -34.00 63.15
CA MET A 776 22.18 -33.16 62.71
C MET A 776 21.59 -33.71 61.40
N ALA A 777 20.33 -33.40 61.12
CA ALA A 777 19.69 -33.84 59.89
C ALA A 777 19.89 -32.79 58.80
N THR A 778 20.26 -33.21 57.60
CA THR A 778 20.51 -32.37 56.41
C THR A 778 19.34 -31.43 56.14
N GLY A 779 18.09 -31.91 56.21
CA GLY A 779 16.93 -31.05 55.99
C GLY A 779 16.72 -30.00 57.09
N TRP A 780 17.16 -30.28 58.32
CA TRP A 780 17.14 -29.31 59.42
C TRP A 780 18.23 -28.26 59.26
N GLU A 781 19.43 -28.69 58.86
CA GLU A 781 20.57 -27.81 58.59
C GLU A 781 20.27 -26.86 57.43
N TYR A 782 19.75 -27.40 56.32
CA TYR A 782 19.33 -26.61 55.17
C TYR A 782 18.30 -25.54 55.54
N HIS A 783 17.28 -25.88 56.33
CA HIS A 783 16.26 -24.91 56.74
C HIS A 783 16.83 -23.73 57.54
N PHE A 784 17.83 -23.98 58.39
CA PHE A 784 18.45 -22.95 59.21
C PHE A 784 19.71 -22.35 58.60
N ASP A 785 19.92 -22.47 57.27
CA ASP A 785 21.10 -21.99 56.53
C ASP A 785 22.44 -22.46 57.13
N PHE A 786 22.49 -23.72 57.55
CA PHE A 786 23.72 -24.44 57.92
C PHE A 786 24.24 -25.23 56.70
N ASP A 787 25.53 -25.59 56.68
CA ASP A 787 26.15 -26.26 55.54
C ASP A 787 26.11 -27.77 55.79
N PRO A 788 25.22 -28.56 55.15
CA PRO A 788 25.03 -29.97 55.48
C PRO A 788 26.25 -30.87 55.16
N TYR A 789 27.32 -30.28 54.64
CA TYR A 789 28.58 -30.94 54.34
C TYR A 789 29.74 -30.46 55.23
N ASP A 790 29.49 -29.57 56.21
CA ASP A 790 30.49 -29.06 57.17
C ASP A 790 30.13 -29.35 58.64
N ALA A 791 30.56 -30.51 59.10
CA ALA A 791 30.36 -31.03 60.46
C ALA A 791 30.91 -30.15 61.62
N ALA A 792 31.50 -28.99 61.31
CA ALA A 792 31.91 -28.00 62.28
C ALA A 792 30.75 -27.12 62.77
N ASP A 793 29.71 -26.93 61.96
CA ASP A 793 28.63 -25.99 62.26
C ASP A 793 27.75 -26.43 63.44
N ARG A 794 27.64 -27.73 63.73
CA ARG A 794 27.00 -28.26 64.94
C ARG A 794 27.51 -27.67 66.25
N MET A 795 28.76 -27.19 66.26
CA MET A 795 29.43 -26.62 67.44
C MET A 795 29.27 -25.11 67.55
N PHE A 796 28.64 -24.45 66.58
CA PHE A 796 28.36 -23.02 66.63
C PHE A 796 27.10 -22.73 67.45
N ASP A 797 27.13 -21.60 68.14
CA ASP A 797 26.02 -21.00 68.87
C ASP A 797 25.60 -19.79 68.04
N THR A 798 24.65 -20.01 67.13
CA THR A 798 24.35 -19.09 66.03
C THR A 798 23.59 -17.85 66.52
N ASP A 799 22.69 -18.01 67.50
CA ASP A 799 21.87 -16.93 68.04
C ASP A 799 22.41 -16.31 69.34
N GLY A 800 23.43 -16.92 69.95
CA GLY A 800 24.14 -16.41 71.12
C GLY A 800 23.43 -16.65 72.45
N ASP A 801 22.52 -17.63 72.52
CA ASP A 801 21.80 -17.99 73.74
C ASP A 801 22.63 -18.86 74.72
N GLY A 802 23.78 -19.36 74.27
CA GLY A 802 24.72 -20.20 75.03
C GLY A 802 24.56 -21.71 74.77
N HIS A 803 23.72 -22.12 73.84
CA HIS A 803 23.54 -23.47 73.34
C HIS A 803 24.09 -23.59 71.91
N VAL A 804 24.64 -24.76 71.56
CA VAL A 804 25.15 -24.99 70.20
C VAL A 804 24.07 -25.61 69.32
N ASN A 805 24.17 -25.43 68.00
CA ASN A 805 23.19 -25.90 67.01
C ASN A 805 22.79 -27.38 67.21
N TYR A 806 23.74 -28.28 67.51
CA TYR A 806 23.42 -29.69 67.80
C TYR A 806 22.48 -29.87 69.00
N CYS A 807 22.69 -29.08 70.06
CA CYS A 807 21.86 -29.15 71.26
C CYS A 807 20.45 -28.64 70.99
N GLU A 808 20.32 -27.66 70.10
CA GLU A 808 19.05 -27.12 69.68
C GLU A 808 18.29 -28.09 68.77
N TYR A 809 18.98 -28.70 67.80
CA TYR A 809 18.44 -29.79 66.99
C TYR A 809 17.91 -30.94 67.85
N LYS A 810 18.68 -31.35 68.87
CA LYS A 810 18.32 -32.45 69.78
C LYS A 810 17.08 -32.15 70.64
N TRP A 811 16.84 -30.89 70.96
CA TRP A 811 15.75 -30.45 71.83
C TRP A 811 14.67 -29.66 71.09
N ASP A 812 14.69 -29.70 69.75
CA ASP A 812 13.69 -29.08 68.87
C ASP A 812 13.50 -27.57 69.13
N THR A 813 14.59 -26.87 69.46
CA THR A 813 14.60 -25.41 69.63
C THR A 813 15.06 -24.70 68.35
N ASN A 814 14.70 -23.42 68.21
CA ASN A 814 15.03 -22.60 67.04
C ASN A 814 16.41 -21.92 67.20
N PRO A 815 17.45 -22.34 66.44
CA PRO A 815 18.84 -21.88 66.56
C PRO A 815 19.11 -20.49 65.98
N ARG A 816 18.07 -19.81 65.51
CA ARG A 816 18.11 -18.44 65.02
C ARG A 816 17.40 -17.48 65.97
N ASN A 817 16.82 -17.97 67.06
CA ASN A 817 16.03 -17.17 67.98
C ASN A 817 16.57 -17.28 69.43
N PRO A 818 17.25 -16.24 69.95
CA PRO A 818 17.91 -16.30 71.27
C PRO A 818 16.95 -16.37 72.46
N THR A 819 15.63 -16.42 72.20
CA THR A 819 14.60 -16.64 73.22
C THR A 819 14.02 -18.05 73.20
N SER A 820 14.44 -18.89 72.25
CA SER A 820 14.04 -20.28 72.09
C SER A 820 15.22 -21.20 72.43
N PHE A 821 15.32 -21.59 73.69
CA PHE A 821 16.45 -22.38 74.21
C PHE A 821 15.96 -23.61 75.00
N PRO A 822 16.81 -24.65 75.14
CA PRO A 822 16.47 -25.83 75.94
C PRO A 822 16.15 -25.51 77.41
N GLY A 823 15.08 -26.10 77.93
CA GLY A 823 14.55 -25.86 79.27
C GLY A 823 15.33 -26.51 80.43
N GLN A 824 14.91 -26.22 81.67
CA GLN A 824 15.52 -26.83 82.87
C GLN A 824 15.22 -28.34 82.95
N GLY A 825 16.18 -29.17 82.53
CA GLY A 825 16.10 -30.63 82.53
C GLY A 825 16.59 -31.28 81.23
N GLU A 826 16.75 -30.47 80.19
CA GLU A 826 17.14 -30.86 78.84
C GLU A 826 18.67 -30.81 78.70
N LEU A 827 19.32 -31.87 79.20
CA LEU A 827 20.78 -31.97 79.18
C LEU A 827 21.26 -32.36 77.79
N CYS A 828 22.05 -31.50 77.17
CA CYS A 828 22.80 -31.81 75.96
C CYS A 828 24.30 -31.88 76.28
N ASP A 829 24.98 -32.90 75.76
CA ASP A 829 26.43 -32.98 75.69
C ASP A 829 26.81 -32.84 74.20
N PRO A 830 27.36 -31.70 73.76
CA PRO A 830 27.67 -31.48 72.35
C PRO A 830 28.84 -32.36 71.85
N PHE A 831 29.47 -33.13 72.74
CA PHE A 831 30.54 -34.08 72.42
C PHE A 831 30.12 -35.54 72.58
N SER A 832 28.83 -35.83 72.85
CA SER A 832 28.35 -37.21 72.92
C SER A 832 28.18 -37.78 71.53
N GLU A 833 28.84 -38.92 71.27
CA GLU A 833 28.66 -39.76 70.07
C GLU A 833 27.20 -40.20 69.87
#